data_AF-A0A8T4PVG0-F1
#
_entry.id   AF-A0A8T4PVG0-F1
#
_cell.length_a   1.000
_cell.length_b   1.000
_cell.length_c   1.000
_cell.angle_alpha   90.00
_cell.angle_beta   90.00
_cell.angle_gamma   90.00
#
_symmetry.space_group_name_H-M   'P 1'
#
loop_
_entity.id
_entity.type
_entity.pdbx_description
1 polymer ?
#
loop_
_entity_poly.entity_id
_entity_poly.type
_entity_poly.pdbx_seq_one_letter_code
_entity_poly.pdbx_strand_id
1 'polypeptide(L)'
;MKTIKKIVALGLGISMVGATLGAVAAAADLNDYPSPFIQNGKFAGTLVVGDKAAAEDVIGVSDVAMSLQYAASVKAGSGAGASTTIEGDAFQVRESGDELNLYENLNNVTTVIDDQDLKALADATLRAKNDAKYTQELTLPQINVQFTTDDNADVEDPALFLKFPNARTAFTYKLDFSTPAESDMDTTTMKDYEDEKISILGKEYTITNAVNRSAATKLTLMAGAYQTTQEVGETKTYNVNGKDYEVTIVVVSGDTSASALTKLLVNDETTPSLSKDDTYKLKDGLELGIKEILPTKAGDIQQNLVEFFLGAEKMVLDGSDSTLDIGTDTINDATVTITSDVASGTWRLSRIQITLTPTDDFFVPVGGKLSAAMASESDYVTFFSKMGVDYSFTGLAPSKTEEVKLYPSGNTNYKLKFTNRAGVTYDEKVFYFNGSISSKGLDNLTSTNVSLGDSVSKPLMVKESIGEGESYLCDNGMFVVEYNKNSRILQLTNINSVDKTISLKDLGTGDTAEYSYSATGLKNYSSFSFDGGTFNVRVEDTGSKCITLNNTAADTGDTQADIWTQYDTKIALGGGNMSGVAANVALTEDNDGHDDDSTDIDSLYWNFTYSDADSELQLSTFGTTTMANSGSSFLITLDSADNVKEGQTPWGTHLKQSDTDGQDRWVLTLTQDEAAPMV
;
A
#
# COMPACT_ATOMS: atom_id res chain seq x y z
N MET A 1 16.04 40.39 -16.00
CA MET A 1 14.97 41.34 -15.65
C MET A 1 13.85 40.55 -15.01
N LYS A 2 13.44 40.96 -13.81
CA LYS A 2 12.53 40.25 -12.91
C LYS A 2 11.10 40.79 -13.06
N THR A 3 10.15 39.89 -13.32
CA THR A 3 8.69 40.01 -13.07
C THR A 3 8.10 38.63 -13.44
N ILE A 4 7.20 37.92 -12.74
CA ILE A 4 6.26 38.15 -11.62
C ILE A 4 6.14 36.81 -10.86
N LYS A 5 6.21 36.84 -9.52
CA LYS A 5 5.83 35.70 -8.64
C LYS A 5 4.33 35.79 -8.35
N LYS A 6 3.60 34.68 -8.48
CA LYS A 6 2.27 34.53 -7.86
C LYS A 6 2.47 34.07 -6.43
N ILE A 7 2.10 34.94 -5.50
CA ILE A 7 1.94 34.70 -4.06
C ILE A 7 0.47 34.28 -3.89
N VAL A 8 0.21 33.05 -3.49
CA VAL A 8 -1.05 32.72 -2.81
C VAL A 8 -0.83 33.10 -1.35
N ALA A 9 -1.41 34.22 -0.96
CA ALA A 9 -1.36 34.74 0.38
C ALA A 9 -2.31 33.92 1.27
N LEU A 10 -1.77 32.99 2.05
CA LEU A 10 -2.36 32.66 3.35
C LEU A 10 -2.18 33.89 4.24
N GLY A 11 -3.27 34.63 4.39
CA GLY A 11 -3.30 35.92 5.06
C GLY A 11 -2.77 35.86 6.48
N LEU A 12 -1.81 36.73 6.77
CA LEU A 12 -1.34 37.06 8.10
C LEU A 12 -2.51 37.54 8.97
N GLY A 13 -2.89 36.71 9.94
CA GLY A 13 -3.78 37.03 11.04
C GLY A 13 -3.13 36.73 12.40
N ILE A 14 -1.85 37.11 12.59
CA ILE A 14 -1.21 37.07 13.91
C ILE A 14 -1.69 38.30 14.69
N SER A 15 -2.74 38.15 15.51
CA SER A 15 -2.93 38.94 16.75
C SER A 15 -4.16 38.48 17.55
N MET A 16 -3.92 38.22 18.84
CA MET A 16 -4.88 38.00 19.95
C MET A 16 -5.41 36.58 20.20
N VAL A 17 -4.53 35.66 20.64
CA VAL A 17 -4.93 34.60 21.59
C VAL A 17 -4.48 35.04 22.99
N GLY A 18 -5.30 35.89 23.60
CA GLY A 18 -5.21 36.25 25.00
C GLY A 18 -6.20 35.43 25.81
N ALA A 19 -5.68 34.80 26.87
CA ALA A 19 -6.40 34.21 28.01
C ALA A 19 -7.07 32.83 27.82
N THR A 20 -6.25 31.77 27.71
CA THR A 20 -6.33 30.53 28.55
C THR A 20 -5.04 29.69 28.49
N LEU A 21 -3.85 30.32 28.49
CA LEU A 21 -2.56 29.63 28.68
C LEU A 21 -2.21 29.56 30.18
N GLY A 22 -3.06 28.92 30.97
CA GLY A 22 -2.88 28.79 32.41
C GLY A 22 -2.10 27.54 32.86
N ALA A 23 -1.88 26.55 31.99
CA ALA A 23 -1.23 25.30 32.42
C ALA A 23 -0.54 24.49 31.30
N VAL A 24 0.04 25.11 30.27
CA VAL A 24 1.16 24.48 29.51
C VAL A 24 2.03 25.61 28.96
N ALA A 25 3.06 26.00 29.70
CA ALA A 25 4.13 26.86 29.20
C ALA A 25 5.33 25.96 28.85
N ALA A 26 5.16 25.20 27.78
CA ALA A 26 6.24 24.72 26.94
C ALA A 26 5.95 25.31 25.56
N ALA A 27 6.94 25.93 24.93
CA ALA A 27 6.80 26.50 23.59
C ALA A 27 6.37 25.37 22.65
N ALA A 28 5.08 25.36 22.27
CA ALA A 28 4.61 24.48 21.21
C ALA A 28 5.31 24.93 19.94
N ASP A 29 6.18 24.07 19.42
CA ASP A 29 6.76 24.23 18.11
C ASP A 29 5.63 24.18 17.07
N LEU A 30 5.68 25.04 16.05
CA LEU A 30 4.73 24.99 14.95
C LEU A 30 4.90 23.69 14.14
N ASN A 31 6.05 23.02 14.25
CA ASN A 31 6.29 21.70 13.70
C ASN A 31 5.37 20.62 14.29
N ASP A 32 4.89 20.82 15.53
CA ASP A 32 3.97 19.87 16.17
C ASP A 32 2.50 20.15 15.79
N TYR A 33 2.20 21.19 15.00
CA TYR A 33 0.82 21.47 14.59
C TYR A 33 0.33 20.40 13.59
N PRO A 34 -0.87 19.82 13.78
CA PRO A 34 -1.92 20.17 14.75
C PRO A 34 -1.97 19.29 16.00
N SER A 35 -0.96 18.47 16.28
CA SER A 35 -0.93 17.45 17.36
C SER A 35 -1.43 17.94 18.73
N PRO A 36 -1.12 19.16 19.23
CA PRO A 36 -1.66 19.66 20.50
C PRO A 36 -3.20 19.78 20.54
N PHE A 37 -3.84 19.81 19.38
CA PHE A 37 -5.30 19.96 19.22
C PHE A 37 -5.98 18.65 18.82
N ILE A 38 -5.24 17.56 18.65
CA ILE A 38 -5.79 16.25 18.29
C ILE A 38 -5.56 15.27 19.45
N GLN A 39 -6.64 14.67 19.96
CA GLN A 39 -6.56 13.61 20.96
C GLN A 39 -7.40 12.41 20.49
N ASN A 40 -6.79 11.23 20.42
CA ASN A 40 -7.43 9.99 19.96
C ASN A 40 -8.05 10.11 18.54
N GLY A 41 -7.34 10.74 17.60
CA GLY A 41 -7.83 10.94 16.22
C GLY A 41 -9.05 11.86 16.11
N LYS A 42 -9.31 12.68 17.13
CA LYS A 42 -10.40 13.66 17.15
C LYS A 42 -9.87 15.02 17.57
N PHE A 43 -10.42 16.07 16.98
CA PHE A 43 -10.15 17.43 17.43
C PHE A 43 -10.60 17.59 18.90
N ALA A 44 -9.65 17.97 19.75
CA ALA A 44 -9.79 18.12 21.19
C ALA A 44 -9.61 19.59 21.59
N GLY A 45 -10.41 20.47 20.97
CA GLY A 45 -10.44 21.90 21.25
C GLY A 45 -11.85 22.49 21.18
N THR A 46 -11.99 23.75 21.57
CA THR A 46 -13.22 24.52 21.38
C THR A 46 -12.89 25.75 20.54
N LEU A 47 -13.52 25.86 19.38
CA LEU A 47 -13.44 27.06 18.56
C LEU A 47 -14.55 28.01 19.00
N VAL A 48 -14.17 29.21 19.44
CA VAL A 48 -15.11 30.20 19.97
C VAL A 48 -15.21 31.35 18.98
N VAL A 49 -16.43 31.68 18.59
CA VAL A 49 -16.76 32.87 17.80
C VAL A 49 -17.62 33.81 18.65
N GLY A 50 -17.35 35.12 18.60
CA GLY A 50 -18.09 36.11 19.40
C GLY A 50 -19.53 36.31 18.90
N ASP A 51 -20.46 36.73 19.77
CA ASP A 51 -21.88 36.90 19.37
C ASP A 51 -22.12 37.96 18.27
N LYS A 52 -21.13 38.86 18.07
CA LYS A 52 -21.12 39.91 17.04
C LYS A 52 -20.16 39.63 15.89
N ALA A 53 -19.62 38.42 15.78
CA ALA A 53 -18.70 38.10 14.70
C ALA A 53 -19.40 38.21 13.34
N ALA A 54 -18.66 38.58 12.31
CA ALA A 54 -19.20 38.60 10.97
C ALA A 54 -19.56 37.18 10.53
N ALA A 55 -20.51 37.03 9.59
CA ALA A 55 -20.83 35.73 9.03
C ALA A 55 -19.59 35.06 8.41
N GLU A 56 -18.67 35.87 7.87
CA GLU A 56 -17.38 35.41 7.35
C GLU A 56 -16.49 34.75 8.43
N ASP A 57 -16.50 35.26 9.66
CA ASP A 57 -15.71 34.70 10.78
C ASP A 57 -16.28 33.35 11.24
N VAL A 58 -17.61 33.19 11.19
CA VAL A 58 -18.30 31.93 11.52
C VAL A 58 -17.98 30.85 10.46
N ILE A 59 -17.91 31.24 9.19
CA ILE A 59 -17.49 30.34 8.10
C ILE A 59 -16.01 29.99 8.24
N GLY A 60 -15.14 30.98 8.50
CA GLY A 60 -13.70 30.73 8.69
C GLY A 60 -13.41 29.79 9.87
N VAL A 61 -14.17 29.89 10.97
CA VAL A 61 -14.09 28.93 12.07
C VAL A 61 -14.54 27.52 11.65
N SER A 62 -15.52 27.40 10.77
CA SER A 62 -15.95 26.11 10.23
C SER A 62 -14.88 25.48 9.34
N ASP A 63 -14.19 26.27 8.51
CA ASP A 63 -13.07 25.81 7.69
C ASP A 63 -11.89 25.32 8.54
N VAL A 64 -11.55 26.04 9.61
CA VAL A 64 -10.53 25.61 10.58
C VAL A 64 -10.95 24.33 11.31
N ALA A 65 -12.23 24.19 11.67
CA ALA A 65 -12.75 22.97 12.28
C ALA A 65 -12.62 21.77 11.34
N MET A 66 -12.98 21.94 10.06
CA MET A 66 -12.87 20.90 9.05
C MET A 66 -11.41 20.53 8.78
N SER A 67 -10.50 21.50 8.67
CA SER A 67 -9.08 21.22 8.43
C SER A 67 -8.44 20.48 9.61
N LEU A 68 -8.79 20.84 10.84
CA LEU A 68 -8.31 20.15 12.05
C LEU A 68 -8.91 18.75 12.16
N GLN A 69 -10.19 18.57 11.81
CA GLN A 69 -10.82 17.25 11.79
C GLN A 69 -10.25 16.34 10.69
N TYR A 70 -9.85 16.91 9.54
CA TYR A 70 -9.17 16.20 8.46
C TYR A 70 -7.76 15.77 8.86
N ALA A 71 -7.00 16.64 9.53
CA ALA A 71 -5.69 16.28 10.09
C ALA A 71 -5.79 15.24 11.22
N ALA A 72 -6.95 15.16 11.91
CA ALA A 72 -7.22 14.17 12.94
C ALA A 72 -7.51 12.76 12.38
N SER A 73 -7.90 12.62 11.09
CA SER A 73 -8.14 11.32 10.45
C SER A 73 -6.87 10.56 10.07
N VAL A 74 -5.68 11.16 10.20
CA VAL A 74 -4.42 10.41 10.13
C VAL A 74 -4.25 9.64 11.44
N LYS A 75 -4.70 8.39 11.41
CA LYS A 75 -4.81 7.52 12.57
C LYS A 75 -3.41 7.24 13.13
N ALA A 76 -3.08 7.80 14.30
CA ALA A 76 -1.98 7.31 15.11
C ALA A 76 -2.27 5.85 15.51
N GLY A 77 -1.42 4.93 15.06
CA GLY A 77 -1.53 3.50 15.33
C GLY A 77 -1.60 3.23 16.83
N SER A 78 -2.68 2.56 17.25
CA SER A 78 -2.71 1.83 18.51
C SER A 78 -3.40 0.50 18.26
N GLY A 79 -2.69 -0.57 18.60
CA GLY A 79 -3.07 -1.95 18.37
C GLY A 79 -4.38 -2.31 19.06
N ALA A 80 -5.40 -2.52 18.25
CA ALA A 80 -6.54 -3.39 18.51
C ALA A 80 -7.20 -3.61 17.15
N GLY A 81 -7.35 -4.87 16.72
CA GLY A 81 -7.83 -5.27 15.39
C GLY A 81 -9.02 -4.44 14.92
N ALA A 82 -8.74 -3.40 14.15
CA ALA A 82 -9.74 -2.66 13.42
C ALA A 82 -9.93 -3.43 12.12
N SER A 83 -10.82 -4.42 12.15
CA SER A 83 -11.47 -4.88 10.92
C SER A 83 -12.14 -3.66 10.32
N THR A 84 -11.54 -3.11 9.28
CA THR A 84 -12.24 -2.24 8.33
C THR A 84 -13.28 -3.11 7.66
N THR A 85 -14.51 -3.09 8.16
CA THR A 85 -15.63 -3.72 7.47
C THR A 85 -15.84 -2.97 6.16
N ILE A 86 -15.44 -3.57 5.05
CA ILE A 86 -15.86 -3.15 3.72
C ILE A 86 -17.36 -3.49 3.62
N GLU A 87 -18.19 -2.49 3.31
CA GLU A 87 -19.62 -2.70 3.11
C GLU A 87 -19.88 -3.35 1.74
N GLY A 88 -20.77 -4.34 1.69
CA GLY A 88 -21.23 -4.95 0.43
C GLY A 88 -20.79 -6.41 0.26
N ASP A 89 -20.81 -6.85 -1.00
CA ASP A 89 -20.26 -8.12 -1.46
C ASP A 89 -18.78 -7.87 -1.77
N ALA A 90 -17.89 -8.31 -0.87
CA ALA A 90 -16.49 -7.94 -0.88
C ALA A 90 -15.59 -9.15 -0.68
N PHE A 91 -14.46 -9.14 -1.38
CA PHE A 91 -13.41 -10.14 -1.31
C PHE A 91 -12.12 -9.44 -0.90
N GLN A 92 -11.43 -9.98 0.11
CA GLN A 92 -10.11 -9.50 0.53
C GLN A 92 -9.06 -10.33 -0.19
N VAL A 93 -8.07 -9.68 -0.81
CA VAL A 93 -7.00 -10.38 -1.53
C VAL A 93 -6.07 -11.07 -0.53
N ARG A 94 -6.33 -12.35 -0.28
CA ARG A 94 -5.54 -13.23 0.59
C ARG A 94 -5.87 -14.69 0.32
N GLU A 95 -4.87 -15.57 0.34
CA GLU A 95 -5.06 -17.03 0.35
C GLU A 95 -4.58 -17.66 1.65
N SER A 96 -4.95 -18.93 1.88
CA SER A 96 -4.59 -19.64 3.11
C SER A 96 -3.09 -19.93 3.14
N GLY A 97 -2.33 -19.13 3.88
CA GLY A 97 -0.87 -19.27 3.99
C GLY A 97 -0.10 -18.37 3.01
N ASP A 98 -0.81 -17.55 2.24
CA ASP A 98 -0.23 -16.54 1.37
C ASP A 98 -0.96 -15.22 1.58
N GLU A 99 -0.28 -14.30 2.29
CA GLU A 99 -0.74 -12.94 2.47
C GLU A 99 -0.02 -12.05 1.47
N LEU A 100 -0.74 -11.09 0.89
CA LEU A 100 -0.14 -10.11 0.00
C LEU A 100 1.01 -9.41 0.73
N ASN A 101 2.13 -9.18 0.05
CA ASN A 101 3.25 -8.40 0.57
C ASN A 101 3.45 -7.08 -0.19
N LEU A 102 4.27 -6.18 0.35
CA LEU A 102 4.63 -4.95 -0.38
C LEU A 102 5.41 -5.31 -1.64
N TYR A 103 5.11 -4.60 -2.73
CA TYR A 103 5.65 -4.81 -4.08
C TYR A 103 5.29 -6.14 -4.76
N GLU A 104 4.55 -7.02 -4.07
CA GLU A 104 4.00 -8.24 -4.65
C GLU A 104 2.75 -7.94 -5.50
N ASN A 105 2.64 -8.57 -6.67
CA ASN A 105 1.45 -8.39 -7.49
C ASN A 105 0.24 -9.12 -6.90
N LEU A 106 -0.94 -8.49 -6.92
CA LEU A 106 -2.18 -9.10 -6.42
C LEU A 106 -2.46 -10.48 -7.03
N ASN A 107 -2.11 -10.64 -8.31
CA ASN A 107 -2.32 -11.88 -9.05
C ASN A 107 -1.35 -13.02 -8.70
N ASN A 108 -0.34 -12.77 -7.85
CA ASN A 108 0.50 -13.83 -7.28
C ASN A 108 -0.20 -14.53 -6.12
N VAL A 109 -0.91 -13.76 -5.28
CA VAL A 109 -1.70 -14.27 -4.15
C VAL A 109 -2.91 -15.05 -4.65
N THR A 110 -3.71 -14.44 -5.53
CA THR A 110 -4.83 -15.13 -6.16
C THR A 110 -5.08 -14.59 -7.57
N THR A 111 -5.36 -15.46 -8.53
CA THR A 111 -5.47 -15.07 -9.94
C THR A 111 -6.90 -14.77 -10.37
N VAL A 112 -7.87 -15.45 -9.77
CA VAL A 112 -9.27 -15.48 -10.21
C VAL A 112 -10.17 -15.36 -8.98
N ILE A 113 -11.19 -14.52 -9.10
CA ILE A 113 -12.27 -14.35 -8.14
C ILE A 113 -13.55 -14.86 -8.82
N ASP A 114 -14.30 -15.75 -8.16
CA ASP A 114 -15.49 -16.39 -8.73
C ASP A 114 -16.73 -16.33 -7.81
N ASP A 115 -17.72 -17.21 -8.04
CA ASP A 115 -18.97 -17.26 -7.30
C ASP A 115 -18.84 -17.70 -5.83
N GLN A 116 -17.71 -18.29 -5.45
CA GLN A 116 -17.38 -18.61 -4.06
C GLN A 116 -16.92 -17.38 -3.29
N ASP A 117 -16.32 -16.42 -3.99
CA ASP A 117 -15.72 -15.22 -3.42
C ASP A 117 -16.69 -14.04 -3.40
N LEU A 118 -17.41 -13.83 -4.52
CA LEU A 118 -18.37 -12.74 -4.69
C LEU A 118 -19.71 -13.28 -5.21
N LYS A 119 -20.79 -13.01 -4.48
CA LYS A 119 -22.16 -13.36 -4.88
C LYS A 119 -22.58 -12.72 -6.20
N ALA A 120 -22.02 -11.55 -6.53
CA ALA A 120 -22.25 -10.88 -7.81
C ALA A 120 -21.79 -11.72 -9.01
N LEU A 121 -20.87 -12.67 -8.82
CA LEU A 121 -20.34 -13.56 -9.85
C LEU A 121 -21.11 -14.89 -9.95
N ALA A 122 -22.28 -15.00 -9.30
CA ALA A 122 -23.08 -16.22 -9.32
C ALA A 122 -23.31 -16.78 -10.73
N ASP A 123 -23.16 -18.09 -10.86
CA ASP A 123 -23.51 -18.84 -12.06
C ASP A 123 -24.97 -18.61 -12.48
N ALA A 124 -25.20 -18.59 -13.78
CA ALA A 124 -26.55 -18.39 -14.31
C ALA A 124 -26.76 -19.14 -15.64
N THR A 125 -27.95 -18.96 -16.23
CA THR A 125 -28.36 -19.64 -17.47
C THR A 125 -29.01 -18.65 -18.41
N LEU A 126 -28.50 -18.58 -19.63
CA LEU A 126 -29.15 -17.89 -20.74
C LEU A 126 -30.10 -18.87 -21.43
N ARG A 127 -31.38 -18.51 -21.52
CA ARG A 127 -32.42 -19.37 -22.09
C ARG A 127 -32.63 -19.09 -23.58
N ALA A 128 -31.57 -19.30 -24.36
CA ALA A 128 -31.63 -19.11 -25.80
C ALA A 128 -32.35 -20.30 -26.49
N LYS A 129 -31.92 -20.67 -27.71
CA LYS A 129 -32.39 -21.90 -28.37
C LYS A 129 -32.17 -23.15 -27.50
N ASN A 130 -31.12 -23.12 -26.69
CA ASN A 130 -30.82 -24.06 -25.62
C ASN A 130 -30.68 -23.33 -24.27
N ASP A 131 -30.85 -24.08 -23.18
CA ASP A 131 -30.48 -23.63 -21.84
C ASP A 131 -28.96 -23.67 -21.70
N ALA A 132 -28.32 -22.51 -21.87
CA ALA A 132 -26.87 -22.35 -21.86
C ALA A 132 -26.39 -21.83 -20.50
N LYS A 133 -25.77 -22.70 -19.71
CA LYS A 133 -25.20 -22.35 -18.41
C LYS A 133 -23.86 -21.64 -18.57
N TYR A 134 -23.65 -20.59 -17.78
CA TYR A 134 -22.38 -19.86 -17.75
C TYR A 134 -21.91 -19.59 -16.32
N THR A 135 -20.60 -19.49 -16.19
CA THR A 135 -19.89 -19.01 -15.01
C THR A 135 -19.40 -17.58 -15.24
N GLN A 136 -19.13 -16.85 -14.17
CA GLN A 136 -18.54 -15.51 -14.22
C GLN A 136 -17.29 -15.48 -13.36
N GLU A 137 -16.27 -14.73 -13.79
CA GLU A 137 -15.05 -14.55 -13.02
C GLU A 137 -14.46 -13.14 -13.21
N LEU A 138 -13.73 -12.67 -12.21
CA LEU A 138 -12.80 -11.55 -12.33
C LEU A 138 -11.37 -12.08 -12.30
N THR A 139 -10.52 -11.59 -13.19
CA THR A 139 -9.07 -11.88 -13.14
C THR A 139 -8.36 -10.72 -12.46
N LEU A 140 -7.61 -11.00 -11.39
CA LEU A 140 -6.85 -9.96 -10.70
C LEU A 140 -5.70 -9.45 -11.57
N PRO A 141 -5.46 -8.12 -11.59
CA PRO A 141 -4.44 -7.51 -12.42
C PRO A 141 -3.03 -7.64 -11.82
N GLN A 142 -2.01 -7.44 -12.66
CA GLN A 142 -0.60 -7.40 -12.25
C GLN A 142 -0.21 -6.01 -11.71
N ILE A 143 -0.81 -5.67 -10.57
CA ILE A 143 -0.58 -4.43 -9.81
C ILE A 143 -0.17 -4.77 -8.38
N ASN A 144 0.43 -3.82 -7.66
CA ASN A 144 0.93 -4.06 -6.31
C ASN A 144 0.81 -2.82 -5.43
N VAL A 145 0.97 -3.04 -4.13
CA VAL A 145 1.10 -1.96 -3.14
C VAL A 145 2.56 -1.49 -3.11
N GLN A 146 2.78 -0.18 -3.18
CA GLN A 146 4.11 0.42 -3.22
C GLN A 146 4.21 1.55 -2.20
N PHE A 147 5.39 1.70 -1.59
CA PHE A 147 5.79 2.95 -0.95
C PHE A 147 6.43 3.85 -2.01
N THR A 148 5.71 4.88 -2.46
CA THR A 148 6.09 5.73 -3.60
C THR A 148 5.48 7.13 -3.47
N THR A 149 5.90 8.06 -4.33
CA THR A 149 5.20 9.32 -4.59
C THR A 149 4.09 9.14 -5.61
N ASP A 150 3.03 9.94 -5.50
CA ASP A 150 2.06 10.15 -6.57
C ASP A 150 2.61 11.21 -7.52
N ASP A 151 3.05 10.77 -8.70
CA ASP A 151 3.65 11.66 -9.70
C ASP A 151 2.61 12.61 -10.35
N ASN A 152 1.32 12.39 -10.09
CA ASN A 152 0.23 13.27 -10.53
C ASN A 152 -0.10 14.38 -9.50
N ALA A 153 0.45 14.28 -8.29
CA ALA A 153 0.27 15.29 -7.26
C ALA A 153 1.34 16.40 -7.36
N ASP A 154 0.97 17.64 -7.02
CA ASP A 154 1.85 18.81 -7.17
C ASP A 154 3.10 18.76 -6.27
N VAL A 155 2.97 18.16 -5.08
CA VAL A 155 4.00 17.99 -4.03
C VAL A 155 3.51 16.88 -3.10
N GLU A 156 4.19 15.72 -3.08
CA GLU A 156 3.89 14.67 -2.10
C GLU A 156 5.15 13.98 -1.57
N ASP A 157 5.20 13.85 -0.25
CA ASP A 157 6.10 12.92 0.43
C ASP A 157 5.66 11.48 0.11
N PRO A 158 6.59 10.51 0.09
CA PRO A 158 6.25 9.14 -0.25
C PRO A 158 5.25 8.54 0.76
N ALA A 159 4.29 7.79 0.25
CA ALA A 159 3.28 7.11 1.04
C ALA A 159 2.95 5.73 0.44
N LEU A 160 2.09 4.99 1.13
CA LEU A 160 1.58 3.71 0.64
C LEU A 160 0.44 3.92 -0.34
N PHE A 161 0.57 3.32 -1.52
CA PHE A 161 -0.44 3.31 -2.56
C PHE A 161 -0.62 1.92 -3.14
N LEU A 162 -1.87 1.52 -3.42
CA LEU A 162 -2.13 0.49 -4.41
C LEU A 162 -2.02 1.14 -5.79
N LYS A 163 -0.93 0.86 -6.51
CA LYS A 163 -0.60 1.52 -7.77
C LYS A 163 -1.15 0.74 -8.96
N PHE A 164 -1.91 1.41 -9.82
CA PHE A 164 -2.35 0.92 -11.12
C PHE A 164 -1.53 1.61 -12.21
N PRO A 165 -0.52 0.95 -12.80
CA PRO A 165 0.30 1.57 -13.84
C PRO A 165 -0.48 1.73 -15.15
N ASN A 166 -0.12 2.76 -15.91
CA ASN A 166 -0.65 2.98 -17.24
C ASN A 166 -0.36 1.81 -18.18
N ALA A 167 -1.21 1.64 -19.19
CA ALA A 167 -1.10 0.58 -20.19
C ALA A 167 -1.06 -0.86 -19.63
N ARG A 168 -1.35 -1.05 -18.33
CA ARG A 168 -1.61 -2.35 -17.71
C ARG A 168 -3.10 -2.52 -17.49
N THR A 169 -3.56 -3.76 -17.60
CA THR A 169 -4.95 -4.09 -17.30
C THR A 169 -5.25 -3.80 -15.83
N ALA A 170 -6.29 -3.01 -15.56
CA ALA A 170 -6.80 -2.74 -14.22
C ALA A 170 -7.99 -3.64 -13.85
N PHE A 171 -8.70 -4.14 -14.86
CA PHE A 171 -9.91 -4.93 -14.66
C PHE A 171 -10.09 -5.91 -15.81
N THR A 172 -10.42 -7.16 -15.50
CA THR A 172 -10.89 -8.14 -16.48
C THR A 172 -12.05 -8.93 -15.90
N TYR A 173 -13.20 -8.82 -16.54
CA TYR A 173 -14.37 -9.64 -16.29
C TYR A 173 -14.56 -10.63 -17.43
N LYS A 174 -14.93 -11.87 -17.10
CA LYS A 174 -15.29 -12.90 -18.08
C LYS A 174 -16.59 -13.57 -17.69
N LEU A 175 -17.35 -13.91 -18.72
CA LEU A 175 -18.52 -14.79 -18.68
C LEU A 175 -18.26 -15.94 -19.65
N ASP A 176 -18.24 -17.16 -19.13
CA ASP A 176 -17.86 -18.36 -19.85
C ASP A 176 -19.01 -19.37 -19.91
N PHE A 177 -19.47 -19.71 -21.12
CA PHE A 177 -20.53 -20.70 -21.30
C PHE A 177 -19.95 -22.12 -21.27
N SER A 178 -20.34 -22.91 -20.26
CA SER A 178 -20.01 -24.34 -20.17
C SER A 178 -20.55 -25.15 -21.35
N THR A 179 -21.69 -24.71 -21.90
CA THR A 179 -22.24 -25.14 -23.18
C THR A 179 -22.58 -23.87 -23.94
N PRO A 180 -22.03 -23.62 -25.14
CA PRO A 180 -22.29 -22.40 -25.89
C PRO A 180 -23.78 -22.12 -26.03
N ALA A 181 -24.18 -20.87 -25.87
CA ALA A 181 -25.53 -20.44 -26.18
C ALA A 181 -25.72 -20.51 -27.69
N GLU A 182 -26.86 -21.03 -28.12
CA GLU A 182 -27.18 -21.25 -29.52
C GLU A 182 -28.26 -20.29 -30.00
N SER A 183 -28.11 -19.81 -31.23
CA SER A 183 -29.16 -19.12 -31.97
C SER A 183 -29.19 -19.55 -33.43
N ASP A 184 -30.40 -19.70 -33.96
CA ASP A 184 -30.65 -19.69 -35.38
C ASP A 184 -30.36 -18.29 -35.95
N MET A 185 -29.78 -18.25 -37.15
CA MET A 185 -29.57 -17.01 -37.89
C MET A 185 -30.66 -16.84 -38.95
N ASP A 186 -31.32 -15.69 -38.97
CA ASP A 186 -32.23 -15.31 -40.06
C ASP A 186 -31.45 -14.63 -41.20
N THR A 187 -30.67 -13.59 -40.88
CA THR A 187 -29.77 -12.90 -41.84
C THR A 187 -28.50 -12.38 -41.17
N THR A 188 -28.66 -11.43 -40.25
CA THR A 188 -27.59 -10.88 -39.40
C THR A 188 -28.01 -10.85 -37.94
N THR A 189 -29.24 -11.25 -37.62
CA THR A 189 -29.82 -11.26 -36.28
C THR A 189 -29.78 -12.66 -35.68
N MET A 190 -29.53 -12.71 -34.37
CA MET A 190 -29.53 -13.91 -33.54
C MET A 190 -30.78 -13.88 -32.66
N LYS A 191 -31.92 -14.17 -33.28
CA LYS A 191 -33.26 -13.99 -32.69
C LYS A 191 -33.48 -14.75 -31.38
N ASP A 192 -32.77 -15.86 -31.16
CA ASP A 192 -32.97 -16.67 -29.95
C ASP A 192 -32.24 -16.07 -28.74
N TYR A 193 -31.44 -15.01 -28.94
CA TYR A 193 -30.88 -14.22 -27.85
C TYR A 193 -31.73 -13.00 -27.50
N GLU A 194 -32.54 -12.48 -28.44
CA GLU A 194 -33.35 -11.29 -28.19
C GLU A 194 -34.46 -11.56 -27.16
N ASP A 195 -34.77 -10.58 -26.31
CA ASP A 195 -35.69 -10.65 -25.18
C ASP A 195 -35.27 -11.60 -24.04
N GLU A 196 -34.17 -12.34 -24.19
CA GLU A 196 -33.63 -13.18 -23.14
C GLU A 196 -32.83 -12.40 -22.10
N LYS A 197 -32.76 -12.96 -20.89
CA LYS A 197 -32.10 -12.35 -19.74
C LYS A 197 -30.69 -12.87 -19.54
N ILE A 198 -29.76 -11.98 -19.24
CA ILE A 198 -28.37 -12.29 -18.90
C ILE A 198 -27.97 -11.52 -17.65
N SER A 199 -27.27 -12.19 -16.73
CA SER A 199 -26.74 -11.60 -15.50
C SER A 199 -25.26 -11.30 -15.71
N ILE A 200 -24.85 -10.07 -15.38
CA ILE A 200 -23.47 -9.59 -15.43
C ILE A 200 -23.21 -8.87 -14.12
N LEU A 201 -22.27 -9.37 -13.30
CA LEU A 201 -21.89 -8.78 -12.00
C LEU A 201 -23.11 -8.51 -11.09
N GLY A 202 -23.99 -9.50 -10.96
CA GLY A 202 -25.19 -9.44 -10.13
C GLY A 202 -26.31 -8.55 -10.67
N LYS A 203 -26.13 -7.91 -11.83
CA LYS A 203 -27.15 -7.12 -12.52
C LYS A 203 -27.78 -7.92 -13.66
N GLU A 204 -29.10 -7.98 -13.68
CA GLU A 204 -29.86 -8.63 -14.75
C GLU A 204 -30.15 -7.63 -15.88
N TYR A 205 -29.77 -8.01 -17.10
CA TYR A 205 -30.04 -7.28 -18.33
C TYR A 205 -30.95 -8.08 -19.25
N THR A 206 -31.78 -7.40 -20.03
CA THR A 206 -32.47 -7.97 -21.19
C THR A 206 -31.65 -7.70 -22.45
N ILE A 207 -31.42 -8.71 -23.28
CA ILE A 207 -30.77 -8.55 -24.58
C ILE A 207 -31.83 -7.98 -25.55
N THR A 208 -31.78 -6.68 -25.84
CA THR A 208 -32.78 -6.03 -26.72
C THR A 208 -32.47 -6.20 -28.20
N ASN A 209 -31.21 -6.48 -28.53
CA ASN A 209 -30.74 -6.65 -29.89
C ASN A 209 -29.49 -7.52 -29.92
N ALA A 210 -29.46 -8.52 -30.80
CA ALA A 210 -28.32 -9.41 -30.97
C ALA A 210 -28.02 -9.58 -32.47
N VAL A 211 -26.90 -9.02 -32.92
CA VAL A 211 -26.50 -9.09 -34.32
C VAL A 211 -25.11 -9.67 -34.49
N ASN A 212 -24.94 -10.42 -35.57
CA ASN A 212 -23.65 -10.82 -36.07
C ASN A 212 -23.37 -10.05 -37.37
N ARG A 213 -22.36 -9.18 -37.32
CA ARG A 213 -21.84 -8.47 -38.49
C ARG A 213 -20.71 -9.32 -39.09
N SER A 214 -20.35 -9.07 -40.35
CA SER A 214 -19.35 -9.84 -41.11
C SER A 214 -17.95 -9.98 -40.48
N ALA A 215 -17.70 -9.38 -39.32
CA ALA A 215 -16.46 -9.52 -38.55
C ALA A 215 -16.65 -9.72 -37.02
N ALA A 216 -17.84 -9.54 -36.45
CA ALA A 216 -18.05 -9.72 -35.01
C ALA A 216 -19.53 -9.75 -34.56
N THR A 217 -19.74 -10.34 -33.40
CA THR A 217 -21.00 -10.31 -32.64
C THR A 217 -21.14 -8.97 -31.89
N LYS A 218 -22.36 -8.41 -31.90
CA LYS A 218 -22.75 -7.25 -31.10
C LYS A 218 -24.03 -7.56 -30.33
N LEU A 219 -24.01 -7.35 -29.02
CA LEU A 219 -25.17 -7.47 -28.13
C LEU A 219 -25.50 -6.10 -27.57
N THR A 220 -26.77 -5.71 -27.60
CA THR A 220 -27.28 -4.54 -26.88
C THR A 220 -28.09 -5.05 -25.70
N LEU A 221 -27.68 -4.64 -24.51
CA LEU A 221 -28.25 -5.03 -23.24
C LEU A 221 -28.95 -3.82 -22.63
N MET A 222 -30.11 -4.03 -22.01
CA MET A 222 -30.82 -2.98 -21.30
C MET A 222 -31.37 -3.54 -19.98
N ALA A 223 -31.01 -2.86 -18.90
CA ALA A 223 -31.62 -3.02 -17.59
C ALA A 223 -32.43 -1.77 -17.24
N GLY A 224 -33.19 -1.82 -16.15
CA GLY A 224 -33.83 -0.62 -15.60
C GLY A 224 -34.75 -0.93 -14.43
N ALA A 225 -35.12 0.11 -13.67
CA ALA A 225 -36.02 -0.03 -12.53
C ALA A 225 -37.43 -0.50 -12.96
N TYR A 226 -37.86 -0.09 -14.15
CA TYR A 226 -39.09 -0.54 -14.78
C TYR A 226 -38.85 -0.89 -16.25
N GLN A 227 -39.51 -1.95 -16.71
CA GLN A 227 -39.77 -2.26 -18.11
C GLN A 227 -41.28 -2.26 -18.30
N THR A 228 -41.81 -1.43 -19.18
CA THR A 228 -43.25 -1.22 -19.32
C THR A 228 -43.65 -0.95 -20.77
N THR A 229 -44.92 -1.21 -21.08
CA THR A 229 -45.53 -0.91 -22.37
C THR A 229 -46.65 0.10 -22.17
N GLN A 230 -46.70 1.12 -23.02
CA GLN A 230 -47.67 2.20 -22.91
C GLN A 230 -48.25 2.58 -24.28
N GLU A 231 -49.53 2.91 -24.30
CA GLU A 231 -50.21 3.41 -25.51
C GLU A 231 -49.87 4.89 -25.74
N VAL A 232 -49.85 5.31 -27.02
CA VAL A 232 -49.71 6.73 -27.36
C VAL A 232 -50.85 7.55 -26.74
N GLY A 233 -50.50 8.66 -26.11
CA GLY A 233 -51.44 9.57 -25.43
C GLY A 233 -51.85 9.12 -24.03
N GLU A 234 -51.52 7.89 -23.61
CA GLU A 234 -51.66 7.47 -22.22
C GLU A 234 -50.61 8.18 -21.36
N THR A 235 -50.97 8.54 -20.12
CA THR A 235 -50.07 9.10 -19.11
C THR A 235 -50.04 8.17 -17.90
N LYS A 236 -48.84 7.77 -17.45
CA LYS A 236 -48.64 6.94 -16.26
C LYS A 236 -47.56 7.50 -15.37
N THR A 237 -47.72 7.36 -14.06
CA THR A 237 -46.71 7.76 -13.07
C THR A 237 -45.97 6.54 -12.56
N TYR A 238 -44.64 6.62 -12.56
CA TYR A 238 -43.74 5.58 -12.07
C TYR A 238 -42.88 6.14 -10.93
N ASN A 239 -42.71 5.39 -9.84
CA ASN A 239 -41.88 5.82 -8.71
C ASN A 239 -40.49 5.18 -8.80
N VAL A 240 -39.47 5.94 -9.19
CA VAL A 240 -38.08 5.46 -9.23
C VAL A 240 -37.31 6.07 -8.07
N ASN A 241 -36.78 5.22 -7.19
CA ASN A 241 -36.00 5.63 -6.01
C ASN A 241 -36.70 6.71 -5.15
N GLY A 242 -38.01 6.58 -4.96
CA GLY A 242 -38.80 7.51 -4.14
C GLY A 242 -39.24 8.79 -4.85
N LYS A 243 -38.91 8.95 -6.15
CA LYS A 243 -39.34 10.09 -6.97
C LYS A 243 -40.34 9.66 -8.05
N ASP A 244 -41.40 10.44 -8.21
CA ASP A 244 -42.44 10.20 -9.21
C ASP A 244 -42.03 10.78 -10.57
N TYR A 245 -42.26 9.97 -11.62
CA TYR A 245 -42.05 10.30 -13.02
C TYR A 245 -43.35 10.07 -13.78
N GLU A 246 -44.01 11.16 -14.18
CA GLU A 246 -45.18 11.14 -15.05
C GLU A 246 -44.74 11.03 -16.51
N VAL A 247 -44.96 9.87 -17.13
CA VAL A 247 -44.53 9.59 -18.50
C VAL A 247 -45.74 9.54 -19.42
N THR A 248 -45.67 10.29 -20.52
CA THR A 248 -46.65 10.28 -21.60
C THR A 248 -45.96 9.99 -22.93
N ILE A 249 -46.43 9.01 -23.69
CA ILE A 249 -45.96 8.79 -25.06
C ILE A 249 -46.68 9.79 -25.97
N VAL A 250 -45.94 10.76 -26.52
CA VAL A 250 -46.54 11.90 -27.24
C VAL A 250 -46.84 11.54 -28.69
N VAL A 251 -45.91 10.83 -29.34
CA VAL A 251 -46.04 10.49 -30.76
C VAL A 251 -45.27 9.21 -31.05
N VAL A 252 -45.82 8.41 -31.96
CA VAL A 252 -45.10 7.37 -32.68
C VAL A 252 -45.26 7.67 -34.17
N SER A 253 -44.15 7.60 -34.90
CA SER A 253 -44.09 7.76 -36.35
C SER A 253 -43.44 6.53 -36.97
N GLY A 254 -43.71 6.28 -38.26
CA GLY A 254 -43.23 5.09 -38.99
C GLY A 254 -44.29 3.99 -39.09
N ASP A 255 -44.08 3.07 -40.04
CA ASP A 255 -45.04 1.99 -40.35
C ASP A 255 -44.51 0.59 -39.95
N THR A 256 -43.26 0.52 -39.47
CA THR A 256 -42.58 -0.70 -39.03
C THR A 256 -41.71 -0.40 -37.81
N SER A 257 -41.50 -1.37 -36.92
CA SER A 257 -40.64 -1.21 -35.75
C SER A 257 -39.24 -0.65 -36.09
N ALA A 258 -38.63 -1.15 -37.16
CA ALA A 258 -37.29 -0.75 -37.58
C ALA A 258 -37.18 0.69 -38.09
N SER A 259 -38.28 1.30 -38.55
CA SER A 259 -38.32 2.70 -39.00
C SER A 259 -39.04 3.63 -38.03
N ALA A 260 -39.56 3.07 -36.94
CA ALA A 260 -40.40 3.81 -36.03
C ALA A 260 -39.58 4.72 -35.12
N LEU A 261 -40.12 5.90 -34.87
CA LEU A 261 -39.56 6.87 -33.93
C LEU A 261 -40.63 7.30 -32.95
N THR A 262 -40.25 7.50 -31.70
CA THR A 262 -41.13 7.95 -30.61
C THR A 262 -40.61 9.20 -29.93
N LYS A 263 -41.50 9.96 -29.30
CA LYS A 263 -41.14 10.98 -28.30
C LYS A 263 -41.95 10.79 -27.04
N LEU A 264 -41.28 10.98 -25.90
CA LEU A 264 -41.90 10.89 -24.59
C LEU A 264 -41.86 12.27 -23.93
N LEU A 265 -42.91 12.59 -23.18
CA LEU A 265 -42.94 13.67 -22.22
C LEU A 265 -42.82 13.04 -20.84
N VAL A 266 -41.71 13.32 -20.14
CA VAL A 266 -41.45 12.83 -18.79
C VAL A 266 -41.46 14.03 -17.84
N ASN A 267 -42.46 14.11 -16.97
CA ASN A 267 -42.83 15.30 -16.23
C ASN A 267 -43.01 16.48 -17.21
N ASP A 268 -42.09 17.46 -17.17
CA ASP A 268 -42.11 18.64 -18.05
C ASP A 268 -41.00 18.61 -19.14
N GLU A 269 -40.35 17.47 -19.35
CA GLU A 269 -39.26 17.32 -20.31
C GLU A 269 -39.66 16.43 -21.50
N THR A 270 -39.59 16.96 -22.72
CA THR A 270 -39.86 16.20 -23.94
C THR A 270 -38.56 15.68 -24.53
N THR A 271 -38.49 14.38 -24.81
CA THR A 271 -37.32 13.76 -25.45
C THR A 271 -37.16 14.21 -26.90
N PRO A 272 -35.95 14.08 -27.50
CA PRO A 272 -35.82 14.05 -28.95
C PRO A 272 -36.58 12.84 -29.54
N SER A 273 -36.60 12.72 -30.86
CA SER A 273 -37.09 11.50 -31.51
C SER A 273 -36.13 10.35 -31.18
N LEU A 274 -36.65 9.30 -30.58
CA LEU A 274 -35.91 8.10 -30.19
C LEU A 274 -36.35 6.92 -31.05
N SER A 275 -35.40 6.11 -31.49
CA SER A 275 -35.59 4.85 -32.18
C SER A 275 -35.46 3.67 -31.21
N LYS A 276 -35.70 2.45 -31.69
CA LYS A 276 -35.40 1.22 -30.93
C LYS A 276 -33.93 1.23 -30.47
N ASP A 277 -33.68 0.76 -29.25
CA ASP A 277 -32.40 0.70 -28.56
C ASP A 277 -31.81 2.07 -28.16
N ASP A 278 -32.44 3.21 -28.49
CA ASP A 278 -31.94 4.52 -28.07
C ASP A 278 -32.17 4.75 -26.57
N THR A 279 -31.19 5.40 -25.94
CA THR A 279 -31.30 5.92 -24.58
C THR A 279 -31.33 7.44 -24.56
N TYR A 280 -31.95 8.01 -23.53
CA TYR A 280 -32.01 9.44 -23.30
C TYR A 280 -31.89 9.76 -21.80
N LYS A 281 -30.91 10.59 -21.45
CA LYS A 281 -30.70 11.07 -20.08
C LYS A 281 -31.50 12.35 -19.84
N LEU A 282 -32.43 12.31 -18.90
CA LEU A 282 -33.21 13.46 -18.47
C LEU A 282 -32.33 14.47 -17.70
N LYS A 283 -32.80 15.70 -17.52
CA LYS A 283 -32.06 16.75 -16.79
C LYS A 283 -31.70 16.40 -15.35
N ASP A 284 -32.46 15.52 -14.72
CA ASP A 284 -32.20 15.05 -13.36
C ASP A 284 -31.26 13.83 -13.29
N GLY A 285 -30.76 13.39 -14.45
CA GLY A 285 -29.83 12.28 -14.59
C GLY A 285 -30.47 10.90 -14.77
N LEU A 286 -31.80 10.77 -14.63
CA LEU A 286 -32.48 9.49 -14.89
C LEU A 286 -32.44 9.18 -16.39
N GLU A 287 -32.05 7.95 -16.74
CA GLU A 287 -32.03 7.48 -18.12
C GLU A 287 -33.34 6.78 -18.49
N LEU A 288 -33.79 7.01 -19.72
CA LEU A 288 -34.87 6.29 -20.39
C LEU A 288 -34.25 5.48 -21.53
N GLY A 289 -34.75 4.27 -21.79
CA GLY A 289 -34.31 3.44 -22.91
C GLY A 289 -35.49 2.90 -23.69
N ILE A 290 -35.47 2.95 -25.02
CA ILE A 290 -36.53 2.40 -25.86
C ILE A 290 -36.20 0.95 -26.18
N LYS A 291 -37.07 0.03 -25.77
CA LYS A 291 -36.92 -1.39 -26.09
C LYS A 291 -37.48 -1.71 -27.47
N GLU A 292 -38.72 -1.30 -27.71
CA GLU A 292 -39.46 -1.64 -28.93
C GLU A 292 -40.54 -0.58 -29.20
N ILE A 293 -40.79 -0.30 -30.47
CA ILE A 293 -41.88 0.58 -30.89
C ILE A 293 -42.77 -0.23 -31.82
N LEU A 294 -44.04 -0.36 -31.47
CA LEU A 294 -45.03 -1.13 -32.21
C LEU A 294 -46.02 -0.17 -32.89
N PRO A 295 -45.70 0.36 -34.08
CA PRO A 295 -46.61 1.20 -34.83
C PRO A 295 -47.74 0.36 -35.43
N THR A 296 -48.93 0.93 -35.42
CA THR A 296 -50.12 0.41 -36.09
C THR A 296 -50.28 1.11 -37.43
N LYS A 297 -50.71 0.37 -38.45
CA LYS A 297 -50.82 0.92 -39.81
C LYS A 297 -51.95 1.95 -39.90
N ALA A 298 -51.77 2.95 -40.75
CA ALA A 298 -52.82 3.93 -41.04
C ALA A 298 -54.13 3.22 -41.48
N GLY A 299 -55.17 3.32 -40.64
CA GLY A 299 -56.47 2.68 -40.84
C GLY A 299 -56.81 1.57 -39.86
N ASP A 300 -55.86 1.12 -39.03
CA ASP A 300 -56.15 0.25 -37.90
C ASP A 300 -56.75 1.03 -36.73
N ILE A 301 -57.63 0.35 -35.97
CA ILE A 301 -58.26 0.88 -34.76
C ILE A 301 -57.40 0.66 -33.50
N GLN A 302 -56.26 -0.01 -33.63
CA GLN A 302 -55.33 -0.24 -32.53
C GLN A 302 -54.45 1.00 -32.34
N GLN A 303 -54.11 1.33 -31.09
CA GLN A 303 -53.19 2.43 -30.80
C GLN A 303 -51.74 1.96 -30.92
N ASN A 304 -50.84 2.88 -31.28
CA ASN A 304 -49.40 2.62 -31.26
C ASN A 304 -48.94 2.34 -29.82
N LEU A 305 -48.07 1.34 -29.65
CA LEU A 305 -47.49 0.97 -28.36
C LEU A 305 -45.98 1.26 -28.37
N VAL A 306 -45.46 1.63 -27.20
CA VAL A 306 -44.02 1.78 -26.96
C VAL A 306 -43.65 0.98 -25.74
N GLU A 307 -42.68 0.09 -25.87
CA GLU A 307 -42.04 -0.59 -24.75
C GLU A 307 -40.73 0.12 -24.42
N PHE A 308 -40.57 0.51 -23.15
CA PHE A 308 -39.42 1.28 -22.70
C PHE A 308 -39.00 0.91 -21.28
N PHE A 309 -37.76 1.27 -20.97
CA PHE A 309 -37.17 1.18 -19.65
C PHE A 309 -37.10 2.56 -19.00
N LEU A 310 -37.39 2.63 -17.71
CA LEU A 310 -37.25 3.83 -16.89
C LEU A 310 -36.17 3.59 -15.82
N GLY A 311 -35.23 4.53 -15.68
CA GLY A 311 -33.98 4.27 -14.99
C GLY A 311 -33.12 3.28 -15.76
N ALA A 312 -33.08 3.43 -17.08
CA ALA A 312 -32.41 2.50 -17.98
C ALA A 312 -30.90 2.47 -17.73
N GLU A 313 -30.31 1.28 -17.81
CA GLU A 313 -28.86 1.09 -17.91
C GLU A 313 -28.60 0.28 -19.17
N LYS A 314 -28.14 0.96 -20.22
CA LYS A 314 -27.76 0.32 -21.48
C LYS A 314 -26.31 -0.12 -21.41
N MET A 315 -26.00 -1.29 -21.97
CA MET A 315 -24.63 -1.74 -22.21
C MET A 315 -24.55 -2.31 -23.62
N VAL A 316 -23.56 -1.88 -24.39
CA VAL A 316 -23.34 -2.38 -25.75
C VAL A 316 -22.03 -3.14 -25.78
N LEU A 317 -22.15 -4.44 -26.02
CA LEU A 317 -21.02 -5.35 -26.14
C LEU A 317 -20.76 -5.61 -27.61
N ASP A 318 -19.81 -4.88 -28.21
CA ASP A 318 -19.47 -5.00 -29.62
C ASP A 318 -18.10 -5.65 -29.77
N GLY A 319 -18.06 -6.93 -30.17
CA GLY A 319 -16.80 -7.67 -30.30
C GLY A 319 -15.91 -7.24 -31.47
N SER A 320 -16.34 -6.24 -32.27
CA SER A 320 -15.49 -5.59 -33.28
C SER A 320 -14.89 -4.27 -32.81
N ASP A 321 -15.32 -3.78 -31.67
CA ASP A 321 -14.93 -2.47 -31.13
C ASP A 321 -13.91 -2.64 -30.01
N SER A 322 -12.99 -1.68 -29.91
CA SER A 322 -12.04 -1.58 -28.80
C SER A 322 -12.58 -0.72 -27.66
N THR A 323 -13.89 -0.49 -27.63
CA THR A 323 -14.59 0.36 -26.66
C THR A 323 -15.79 -0.37 -26.05
N LEU A 324 -16.27 0.13 -24.92
CA LEU A 324 -17.51 -0.32 -24.26
C LEU A 324 -18.46 0.87 -24.18
N ASP A 325 -19.67 0.76 -24.75
CA ASP A 325 -20.71 1.76 -24.48
C ASP A 325 -21.51 1.35 -23.25
N ILE A 326 -21.64 2.27 -22.28
CA ILE A 326 -22.42 2.06 -21.07
C ILE A 326 -23.23 3.33 -20.73
N GLY A 327 -24.54 3.18 -20.60
CA GLY A 327 -25.47 4.30 -20.55
C GLY A 327 -25.46 5.10 -21.86
N THR A 328 -25.05 6.37 -21.76
CA THR A 328 -24.84 7.28 -22.89
C THR A 328 -23.38 7.53 -23.23
N ASP A 329 -22.46 6.92 -22.49
CA ASP A 329 -21.03 7.19 -22.55
C ASP A 329 -20.30 6.03 -23.26
N THR A 330 -19.21 6.35 -23.96
CA THR A 330 -18.32 5.37 -24.60
C THR A 330 -16.99 5.35 -23.85
N ILE A 331 -16.64 4.21 -23.28
CA ILE A 331 -15.41 4.01 -22.52
C ILE A 331 -14.32 3.54 -23.49
N ASN A 332 -13.46 4.45 -23.91
CA ASN A 332 -12.46 4.19 -24.96
C ASN A 332 -11.39 3.17 -24.57
N ASP A 333 -11.15 3.04 -23.26
CA ASP A 333 -10.08 2.21 -22.69
C ASP A 333 -10.56 0.84 -22.22
N ALA A 334 -11.84 0.54 -22.48
CA ALA A 334 -12.46 -0.75 -22.18
C ALA A 334 -12.68 -1.54 -23.47
N THR A 335 -12.02 -2.68 -23.61
CA THR A 335 -12.18 -3.56 -24.78
C THR A 335 -13.18 -4.68 -24.49
N VAL A 336 -14.08 -4.93 -25.43
CA VAL A 336 -15.01 -6.06 -25.40
C VAL A 336 -14.53 -7.16 -26.35
N THR A 337 -14.36 -8.38 -25.84
CA THR A 337 -14.06 -9.56 -26.65
C THR A 337 -15.22 -10.55 -26.57
N ILE A 338 -15.78 -10.91 -27.71
CA ILE A 338 -16.83 -11.93 -27.81
C ILE A 338 -16.31 -13.12 -28.60
N THR A 339 -16.23 -14.29 -27.95
CA THR A 339 -15.86 -15.54 -28.62
C THR A 339 -17.12 -16.24 -29.10
N SER A 340 -17.26 -16.38 -30.41
CA SER A 340 -18.38 -17.10 -31.04
C SER A 340 -17.94 -17.87 -32.28
N ASP A 341 -18.67 -18.93 -32.61
CA ASP A 341 -18.46 -19.75 -33.79
C ASP A 341 -19.77 -20.12 -34.49
N VAL A 342 -19.65 -20.79 -35.63
CA VAL A 342 -20.78 -21.28 -36.42
C VAL A 342 -20.64 -22.77 -36.59
N ALA A 343 -21.58 -23.53 -36.06
CA ALA A 343 -21.63 -24.97 -36.25
C ALA A 343 -22.97 -25.37 -36.88
N SER A 344 -22.90 -26.01 -38.05
CA SER A 344 -24.10 -26.51 -38.76
C SER A 344 -25.19 -25.45 -39.00
N GLY A 345 -24.82 -24.20 -39.24
CA GLY A 345 -25.75 -23.08 -39.44
C GLY A 345 -26.37 -22.51 -38.16
N THR A 346 -25.94 -22.98 -36.99
CA THR A 346 -26.30 -22.41 -35.68
C THR A 346 -25.12 -21.56 -35.18
N TRP A 347 -25.42 -20.34 -34.76
CA TRP A 347 -24.45 -19.46 -34.12
C TRP A 347 -24.26 -19.88 -32.67
N ARG A 348 -23.02 -19.85 -32.18
CA ARG A 348 -22.65 -20.35 -30.87
C ARG A 348 -21.85 -19.29 -30.12
N LEU A 349 -22.42 -18.73 -29.05
CA LEU A 349 -21.75 -17.78 -28.16
C LEU A 349 -21.08 -18.56 -27.02
N SER A 350 -19.76 -18.43 -26.90
CA SER A 350 -18.96 -19.19 -25.94
C SER A 350 -18.42 -18.35 -24.78
N ARG A 351 -18.04 -17.09 -25.04
CA ARG A 351 -17.47 -16.20 -24.02
C ARG A 351 -17.75 -14.74 -24.31
N ILE A 352 -17.96 -13.97 -23.25
CA ILE A 352 -17.89 -12.50 -23.25
C ILE A 352 -16.77 -12.11 -22.28
N GLN A 353 -15.88 -11.20 -22.68
CA GLN A 353 -14.85 -10.64 -21.82
C GLN A 353 -14.83 -9.12 -21.96
N ILE A 354 -14.69 -8.42 -20.83
CA ILE A 354 -14.54 -6.97 -20.75
C ILE A 354 -13.23 -6.69 -20.03
N THR A 355 -12.35 -5.90 -20.65
CA THR A 355 -11.04 -5.55 -20.10
C THR A 355 -10.87 -4.04 -20.08
N LEU A 356 -10.55 -3.45 -18.91
CA LEU A 356 -10.17 -2.03 -18.78
C LEU A 356 -8.65 -1.89 -18.68
N THR A 357 -8.07 -1.02 -19.50
CA THR A 357 -6.63 -0.71 -19.49
C THR A 357 -6.45 0.80 -19.38
N PRO A 358 -6.17 1.35 -18.19
CA PRO A 358 -6.05 2.79 -18.02
C PRO A 358 -4.91 3.41 -18.83
N THR A 359 -5.08 4.67 -19.21
CA THR A 359 -4.09 5.43 -19.99
C THR A 359 -3.13 6.25 -19.13
N ASP A 360 -3.39 6.34 -17.83
CA ASP A 360 -2.55 7.02 -16.84
C ASP A 360 -2.22 6.10 -15.65
N ASP A 361 -1.21 6.50 -14.87
CA ASP A 361 -0.90 5.90 -13.58
C ASP A 361 -1.92 6.37 -12.55
N PHE A 362 -2.49 5.45 -11.77
CA PHE A 362 -3.42 5.79 -10.68
C PHE A 362 -2.90 5.27 -9.34
N PHE A 363 -3.00 6.11 -8.32
CA PHE A 363 -2.49 5.85 -6.99
C PHE A 363 -3.67 5.82 -6.01
N VAL A 364 -4.00 4.63 -5.51
CA VAL A 364 -5.08 4.50 -4.52
C VAL A 364 -4.48 4.63 -3.12
N PRO A 365 -4.76 5.70 -2.36
CA PRO A 365 -4.17 5.90 -1.05
C PRO A 365 -4.78 4.94 -0.01
N VAL A 366 -4.14 4.84 1.15
CA VAL A 366 -4.69 4.14 2.31
C VAL A 366 -6.07 4.70 2.68
N GLY A 367 -7.06 3.83 2.79
CA GLY A 367 -8.48 4.15 3.00
C GLY A 367 -9.22 4.57 1.73
N GLY A 368 -8.55 4.55 0.57
CA GLY A 368 -9.09 4.99 -0.71
C GLY A 368 -9.76 3.90 -1.54
N LYS A 369 -10.28 4.32 -2.70
CA LYS A 369 -10.83 3.46 -3.75
C LYS A 369 -10.29 3.85 -5.12
N LEU A 370 -10.20 2.89 -6.04
CA LEU A 370 -9.75 3.15 -7.40
C LEU A 370 -10.66 4.15 -8.12
N SER A 371 -11.98 3.99 -8.01
CA SER A 371 -12.93 4.92 -8.64
C SER A 371 -12.73 6.37 -8.18
N ALA A 372 -12.29 6.59 -6.94
CA ALA A 372 -12.00 7.91 -6.40
C ALA A 372 -10.65 8.44 -6.90
N ALA A 373 -9.62 7.59 -7.00
CA ALA A 373 -8.34 7.95 -7.59
C ALA A 373 -8.47 8.32 -9.08
N MET A 374 -9.45 7.76 -9.78
CA MET A 374 -9.75 8.02 -11.19
C MET A 374 -10.80 9.13 -11.40
N ALA A 375 -11.16 9.89 -10.36
CA ALA A 375 -12.31 10.81 -10.41
C ALA A 375 -12.14 12.00 -11.38
N SER A 376 -10.91 12.31 -11.80
CA SER A 376 -10.65 13.32 -12.83
C SER A 376 -11.08 12.89 -14.23
N GLU A 377 -11.22 11.58 -14.46
CA GLU A 377 -11.56 10.98 -15.75
C GLU A 377 -13.01 10.47 -15.73
N SER A 378 -13.92 11.22 -16.34
CA SER A 378 -15.36 10.93 -16.29
C SER A 378 -15.71 9.53 -16.78
N ASP A 379 -14.99 9.02 -17.78
CA ASP A 379 -15.23 7.72 -18.39
C ASP A 379 -14.99 6.59 -17.37
N TYR A 380 -13.92 6.69 -16.57
CA TYR A 380 -13.63 5.69 -15.53
C TYR A 380 -14.63 5.75 -14.38
N VAL A 381 -15.06 6.94 -13.97
CA VAL A 381 -16.12 7.10 -12.97
C VAL A 381 -17.41 6.43 -13.45
N THR A 382 -17.81 6.67 -14.70
CA THR A 382 -18.96 6.00 -15.31
C THR A 382 -18.75 4.49 -15.35
N PHE A 383 -17.59 4.01 -15.78
CA PHE A 383 -17.28 2.59 -15.85
C PHE A 383 -17.48 1.88 -14.50
N PHE A 384 -16.78 2.31 -13.44
CA PHE A 384 -16.87 1.65 -12.13
C PHE A 384 -18.26 1.80 -11.50
N SER A 385 -18.89 2.98 -11.64
CA SER A 385 -20.25 3.19 -11.13
C SER A 385 -21.27 2.28 -11.80
N LYS A 386 -21.17 2.06 -13.11
CA LYS A 386 -22.14 1.29 -13.88
C LYS A 386 -21.85 -0.21 -13.85
N MET A 387 -20.58 -0.62 -13.85
CA MET A 387 -20.16 -2.01 -13.64
C MET A 387 -20.41 -2.48 -12.20
N GLY A 388 -20.41 -1.57 -11.23
CA GLY A 388 -20.74 -1.88 -9.83
C GLY A 388 -19.62 -2.62 -9.09
N VAL A 389 -18.37 -2.39 -9.48
CA VAL A 389 -17.16 -3.00 -8.93
C VAL A 389 -16.15 -1.91 -8.60
N ASP A 390 -15.26 -2.13 -7.63
CA ASP A 390 -14.20 -1.19 -7.27
C ASP A 390 -13.09 -1.92 -6.52
N TYR A 391 -11.89 -1.33 -6.47
CA TYR A 391 -10.80 -1.78 -5.59
C TYR A 391 -10.69 -0.82 -4.42
N SER A 392 -10.55 -1.34 -3.20
CA SER A 392 -10.27 -0.52 -2.01
C SER A 392 -8.91 -0.88 -1.46
N PHE A 393 -8.15 0.10 -0.99
CA PHE A 393 -6.91 -0.16 -0.27
C PHE A 393 -7.06 0.31 1.16
N THR A 394 -7.04 -0.59 2.13
CA THR A 394 -7.31 -0.24 3.55
C THR A 394 -6.04 -0.05 4.39
N GLY A 395 -4.85 -0.25 3.79
CA GLY A 395 -3.55 -0.05 4.43
C GLY A 395 -2.82 -1.36 4.70
N LEU A 396 -1.90 -1.37 5.65
CA LEU A 396 -1.20 -2.57 6.09
C LEU A 396 -1.93 -3.21 7.28
N ALA A 397 -1.83 -4.54 7.38
CA ALA A 397 -2.27 -5.28 8.54
C ALA A 397 -1.59 -4.72 9.80
N PRO A 398 -2.35 -4.47 10.87
CA PRO A 398 -1.78 -3.88 12.07
C PRO A 398 -0.83 -4.87 12.75
N SER A 399 0.48 -4.59 12.68
CA SER A 399 1.53 -5.33 13.38
C SER A 399 2.11 -4.46 14.51
N LYS A 400 2.68 -5.09 15.55
CA LYS A 400 3.44 -4.33 16.55
C LYS A 400 4.76 -3.88 15.92
N THR A 401 5.26 -2.72 16.35
CA THR A 401 6.53 -2.19 15.83
C THR A 401 7.56 -1.96 16.93
N GLU A 402 8.83 -1.98 16.54
CA GLU A 402 9.98 -1.56 17.36
C GLU A 402 10.90 -0.65 16.54
N GLU A 403 11.72 0.15 17.22
CA GLU A 403 12.65 1.05 16.56
C GLU A 403 14.11 0.63 16.78
N VAL A 404 14.87 0.58 15.69
CA VAL A 404 16.34 0.53 15.70
C VAL A 404 16.87 1.86 15.19
N LYS A 405 17.85 2.46 15.90
CA LYS A 405 18.45 3.75 15.50
C LYS A 405 19.95 3.65 15.41
N LEU A 406 20.50 4.12 14.29
CA LEU A 406 21.93 4.33 14.10
C LEU A 406 22.17 5.82 13.91
N TYR A 407 22.89 6.45 14.84
CA TYR A 407 22.97 7.91 14.87
C TYR A 407 24.29 8.43 15.44
N PRO A 408 24.74 9.62 15.02
CA PRO A 408 26.02 10.17 15.46
C PRO A 408 25.98 10.55 16.95
N SER A 409 27.14 10.41 17.60
CA SER A 409 27.37 10.81 18.99
C SER A 409 28.59 11.73 19.07
N GLY A 410 28.50 12.86 18.37
CA GLY A 410 29.62 13.75 18.09
C GLY A 410 30.35 13.33 16.81
N ASN A 411 31.41 14.07 16.48
CA ASN A 411 32.05 13.98 15.17
C ASN A 411 32.75 12.64 14.90
N THR A 412 33.14 11.89 15.92
CA THR A 412 33.99 10.70 15.75
C THR A 412 33.29 9.40 16.10
N ASN A 413 31.99 9.40 16.41
CA ASN A 413 31.32 8.25 17.00
C ASN A 413 29.91 8.04 16.45
N TYR A 414 29.48 6.77 16.39
CA TYR A 414 28.08 6.39 16.19
C TYR A 414 27.56 5.53 17.32
N LYS A 415 26.28 5.74 17.64
CA LYS A 415 25.49 4.97 18.58
C LYS A 415 24.50 4.07 17.85
N LEU A 416 24.30 2.88 18.40
CA LEU A 416 23.24 1.96 18.04
C LEU A 416 22.27 1.86 19.21
N LYS A 417 21.00 2.13 18.93
CA LYS A 417 19.90 1.96 19.87
C LYS A 417 18.94 0.89 19.36
N PHE A 418 18.62 -0.08 20.19
CA PHE A 418 17.70 -1.17 19.90
C PHE A 418 17.15 -1.75 21.20
N THR A 419 16.06 -2.51 21.11
CA THR A 419 15.56 -3.33 22.21
C THR A 419 15.80 -4.79 21.86
N ASN A 420 16.35 -5.58 22.78
CA ASN A 420 16.59 -7.00 22.53
C ASN A 420 15.34 -7.86 22.82
N ARG A 421 15.42 -9.16 22.52
CA ARG A 421 14.37 -10.16 22.80
C ARG A 421 13.90 -10.23 24.25
N ALA A 422 14.75 -9.87 25.20
CA ALA A 422 14.41 -9.80 26.62
C ALA A 422 13.69 -8.50 27.03
N GLY A 423 13.44 -7.58 26.08
CA GLY A 423 12.83 -6.27 26.34
C GLY A 423 13.80 -5.25 26.94
N VAL A 424 15.11 -5.49 26.88
CA VAL A 424 16.14 -4.57 27.38
C VAL A 424 16.60 -3.66 26.25
N THR A 425 16.52 -2.34 26.47
CA THR A 425 16.99 -1.34 25.50
C THR A 425 18.47 -1.02 25.71
N TYR A 426 19.25 -1.08 24.63
CA TYR A 426 20.64 -0.65 24.57
C TYR A 426 20.74 0.66 23.78
N ASP A 427 21.68 1.53 24.15
CA ASP A 427 21.95 2.81 23.46
C ASP A 427 23.46 3.15 23.56
N GLU A 428 24.25 2.36 22.86
CA GLU A 428 25.70 2.28 23.05
C GLU A 428 26.48 2.77 21.85
N LYS A 429 27.66 3.35 22.11
CA LYS A 429 28.59 3.73 21.06
C LYS A 429 29.22 2.46 20.48
N VAL A 430 28.91 2.20 19.22
CA VAL A 430 29.31 0.97 18.52
C VAL A 430 30.40 1.21 17.49
N PHE A 431 30.61 2.45 17.03
CA PHE A 431 31.72 2.81 16.15
C PHE A 431 32.42 4.07 16.62
N TYR A 432 33.73 4.10 16.41
CA TYR A 432 34.55 5.28 16.60
C TYR A 432 35.65 5.39 15.54
N PHE A 433 36.03 6.62 15.20
CA PHE A 433 37.19 6.90 14.37
C PHE A 433 38.47 6.86 15.21
N ASN A 434 39.44 6.01 14.83
CA ASN A 434 40.67 5.73 15.57
C ASN A 434 41.94 6.34 14.95
N GLY A 435 41.80 7.03 13.81
CA GLY A 435 42.92 7.60 13.05
C GLY A 435 43.49 8.87 13.68
N SER A 436 44.81 9.05 13.60
CA SER A 436 45.44 10.33 13.91
C SER A 436 45.32 11.25 12.70
N ILE A 437 44.70 12.42 12.87
CA ILE A 437 44.67 13.49 11.86
C ILE A 437 46.11 13.99 11.65
N SER A 438 46.87 13.35 10.77
CA SER A 438 48.22 13.80 10.46
C SER A 438 48.14 14.92 9.44
N SER A 439 48.76 16.06 9.74
CA SER A 439 48.76 17.29 8.94
C SER A 439 49.53 17.19 7.60
N LYS A 440 49.71 15.98 7.07
CA LYS A 440 50.39 15.72 5.80
C LYS A 440 49.60 14.73 4.94
N GLY A 441 48.59 15.25 4.25
CA GLY A 441 47.94 14.61 3.11
C GLY A 441 46.67 13.85 3.48
N LEU A 442 45.53 14.40 3.09
CA LEU A 442 44.18 13.86 3.22
C LEU A 442 43.88 12.74 2.19
N ASP A 443 44.83 12.41 1.32
CA ASP A 443 44.62 11.54 0.15
C ASP A 443 44.59 10.03 0.44
N ASN A 444 44.51 9.58 1.70
CA ASN A 444 44.58 8.14 2.02
C ASN A 444 43.86 7.71 3.31
N LEU A 445 42.76 8.38 3.67
CA LEU A 445 41.85 7.90 4.71
C LEU A 445 40.90 6.85 4.12
N THR A 446 41.10 5.59 4.48
CA THR A 446 40.22 4.47 4.10
C THR A 446 39.32 4.07 5.28
N SER A 447 38.26 3.31 5.01
CA SER A 447 37.33 2.72 6.00
C SER A 447 37.98 1.83 7.08
N THR A 448 39.30 1.63 6.99
CA THR A 448 40.13 0.90 7.97
C THR A 448 40.41 1.66 9.26
N ASN A 449 40.15 2.98 9.31
CA ASN A 449 40.34 3.81 10.51
C ASN A 449 39.06 3.93 11.39
N VAL A 450 38.01 3.18 11.06
CA VAL A 450 36.81 3.08 11.89
C VAL A 450 36.85 1.76 12.63
N SER A 451 36.68 1.81 13.94
CA SER A 451 36.76 0.65 14.83
C SER A 451 35.47 0.50 15.65
N LEU A 452 35.21 -0.73 16.10
CA LEU A 452 34.08 -1.03 16.96
C LEU A 452 34.32 -0.52 18.40
N GLY A 453 33.35 0.19 18.96
CA GLY A 453 33.32 0.65 20.36
C GLY A 453 33.17 2.16 20.54
N ASP A 454 33.51 2.65 21.73
CA ASP A 454 33.49 4.07 22.10
C ASP A 454 34.82 4.76 21.77
N SER A 455 35.94 4.06 22.00
CA SER A 455 37.29 4.59 21.81
C SER A 455 38.34 3.46 21.82
N VAL A 456 39.60 3.81 21.58
CA VAL A 456 40.73 2.86 21.69
C VAL A 456 40.81 2.20 23.08
N SER A 457 40.45 2.93 24.13
CA SER A 457 40.43 2.39 25.50
C SER A 457 39.12 1.70 25.89
N LYS A 458 38.11 1.73 25.01
CA LYS A 458 36.81 1.07 25.19
C LYS A 458 36.35 0.44 23.87
N PRO A 459 37.10 -0.55 23.35
CA PRO A 459 36.73 -1.23 22.12
C PRO A 459 35.49 -2.11 22.34
N LEU A 460 34.77 -2.42 21.26
CA LEU A 460 33.70 -3.42 21.24
C LEU A 460 34.17 -4.65 20.47
N MET A 461 34.09 -5.82 21.10
CA MET A 461 34.40 -7.10 20.48
C MET A 461 33.14 -7.89 20.20
N VAL A 462 32.97 -8.28 18.94
CA VAL A 462 31.87 -9.16 18.50
C VAL A 462 32.37 -10.51 18.02
N LYS A 463 33.69 -10.75 18.00
CA LYS A 463 34.29 -12.00 17.52
C LYS A 463 35.05 -12.73 18.60
N GLU A 464 35.01 -14.05 18.53
CA GLU A 464 35.88 -14.93 19.27
C GLU A 464 37.33 -14.79 18.81
N SER A 465 38.27 -15.04 19.71
CA SER A 465 39.68 -15.10 19.36
C SER A 465 40.17 -16.54 19.32
N ILE A 466 40.30 -17.09 18.11
CA ILE A 466 40.80 -18.45 17.87
C ILE A 466 42.27 -18.43 17.40
N GLY A 467 43.22 -18.69 18.30
CA GLY A 467 44.63 -19.00 17.94
C GLY A 467 45.73 -18.04 18.43
N GLU A 468 46.96 -18.25 17.94
CA GLU A 468 48.15 -17.46 18.32
C GLU A 468 48.11 -16.04 17.70
N GLY A 469 47.51 -15.11 18.43
CA GLY A 469 47.34 -13.71 18.03
C GLY A 469 46.21 -13.02 18.80
N GLU A 470 45.92 -13.48 20.02
CA GLU A 470 44.67 -13.22 20.73
C GLU A 470 44.34 -11.73 20.86
N SER A 471 43.11 -11.35 20.48
CA SER A 471 42.57 -10.02 20.74
C SER A 471 42.16 -9.95 22.21
N TYR A 472 42.86 -9.12 22.99
CA TYR A 472 42.59 -8.93 24.42
C TYR A 472 41.60 -7.79 24.64
N LEU A 473 40.57 -8.05 25.44
CA LEU A 473 39.66 -7.04 25.95
C LEU A 473 40.06 -6.66 27.37
N CYS A 474 40.66 -5.47 27.53
CA CYS A 474 41.13 -4.99 28.81
C CYS A 474 40.09 -4.07 29.48
N ASP A 475 40.45 -3.45 30.60
CA ASP A 475 39.57 -2.61 31.42
C ASP A 475 38.71 -1.63 30.59
N ASN A 476 37.41 -1.60 30.88
CA ASN A 476 36.34 -0.86 30.19
C ASN A 476 35.99 -1.31 28.76
N GLY A 477 36.62 -2.37 28.24
CA GLY A 477 36.25 -2.95 26.96
C GLY A 477 34.84 -3.56 26.98
N MET A 478 34.16 -3.50 25.84
CA MET A 478 32.82 -4.02 25.61
C MET A 478 32.84 -5.26 24.73
N PHE A 479 31.85 -6.12 24.87
CA PHE A 479 31.69 -7.29 24.00
C PHE A 479 30.23 -7.72 23.89
N VAL A 480 29.90 -8.39 22.78
CA VAL A 480 28.58 -8.99 22.55
C VAL A 480 28.63 -10.47 22.88
N VAL A 481 27.56 -10.95 23.51
CA VAL A 481 27.29 -12.38 23.71
C VAL A 481 25.92 -12.71 23.16
N GLU A 482 25.78 -13.90 22.55
CA GLU A 482 24.50 -14.35 22.02
C GLU A 482 24.20 -15.85 22.28
N TYR A 483 22.92 -16.16 22.45
CA TYR A 483 22.40 -17.52 22.61
C TYR A 483 20.93 -17.58 22.17
N ASN A 484 20.56 -18.47 21.24
CA ASN A 484 19.19 -18.63 20.72
C ASN A 484 18.45 -17.29 20.42
N LYS A 485 19.09 -16.42 19.62
CA LYS A 485 18.59 -15.07 19.28
C LYS A 485 18.40 -14.12 20.48
N ASN A 486 19.00 -14.41 21.62
CA ASN A 486 19.11 -13.46 22.72
C ASN A 486 20.53 -12.89 22.73
N SER A 487 20.66 -11.57 22.66
CA SER A 487 21.96 -10.90 22.68
C SER A 487 22.06 -9.88 23.81
N ARG A 488 23.27 -9.72 24.37
CA ARG A 488 23.60 -8.66 25.35
C ARG A 488 24.91 -7.97 25.00
N ILE A 489 24.99 -6.67 25.30
CA ILE A 489 26.25 -5.91 25.27
C ILE A 489 26.76 -5.77 26.71
N LEU A 490 27.91 -6.39 26.98
CA LEU A 490 28.54 -6.43 28.30
C LEU A 490 29.82 -5.59 28.29
N GLN A 491 30.15 -5.02 29.44
CA GLN A 491 31.39 -4.27 29.70
C GLN A 491 32.21 -4.94 30.80
N LEU A 492 33.49 -5.16 30.54
CA LEU A 492 34.46 -5.55 31.57
C LEU A 492 34.80 -4.33 32.41
N THR A 493 34.44 -4.36 33.70
CA THR A 493 34.64 -3.21 34.62
C THR A 493 35.77 -3.43 35.61
N ASN A 494 36.14 -4.68 35.89
CA ASN A 494 37.25 -4.99 36.79
C ASN A 494 37.74 -6.44 36.63
N ILE A 495 39.02 -6.66 36.91
CA ILE A 495 39.60 -7.99 37.17
C ILE A 495 40.34 -7.93 38.52
N ASN A 496 39.78 -8.61 39.51
CA ASN A 496 40.37 -8.74 40.83
C ASN A 496 41.28 -9.98 40.89
N SER A 497 42.59 -9.75 40.95
CA SER A 497 43.60 -10.81 41.02
C SER A 497 43.75 -11.44 42.40
N VAL A 498 43.21 -10.79 43.44
CA VAL A 498 43.22 -11.27 44.82
C VAL A 498 42.03 -12.19 45.05
N ASP A 499 40.82 -11.70 44.80
CA ASP A 499 39.58 -12.43 45.03
C ASP A 499 39.23 -13.39 43.89
N LYS A 500 40.03 -13.37 42.82
CA LYS A 500 39.85 -14.18 41.60
C LYS A 500 38.46 -14.00 41.00
N THR A 501 38.05 -12.74 40.82
CA THR A 501 36.77 -12.37 40.20
C THR A 501 36.96 -11.44 39.00
N ILE A 502 36.04 -11.53 38.03
CA ILE A 502 35.81 -10.51 37.00
C ILE A 502 34.47 -9.83 37.28
N SER A 503 34.37 -8.54 37.01
CA SER A 503 33.13 -7.77 37.15
C SER A 503 32.62 -7.38 35.76
N LEU A 504 31.43 -7.84 35.40
CA LEU A 504 30.79 -7.56 34.12
C LEU A 504 29.55 -6.71 34.34
N LYS A 505 29.46 -5.61 33.60
CA LYS A 505 28.30 -4.74 33.59
C LYS A 505 27.48 -4.98 32.32
N ASP A 506 26.20 -5.25 32.45
CA ASP A 506 25.27 -5.21 31.31
C ASP A 506 24.93 -3.74 31.01
N LEU A 507 25.22 -3.31 29.79
CA LEU A 507 25.03 -1.90 29.40
C LEU A 507 23.56 -1.52 29.25
N GLY A 508 22.68 -2.48 28.95
CA GLY A 508 21.25 -2.22 28.78
C GLY A 508 20.51 -2.11 30.11
N THR A 509 20.81 -2.98 31.08
CA THR A 509 20.19 -2.92 32.42
C THR A 509 20.95 -2.00 33.38
N GLY A 510 22.25 -1.80 33.16
CA GLY A 510 23.15 -1.10 34.06
C GLY A 510 23.68 -1.96 35.22
N ASP A 511 23.17 -3.19 35.37
CA ASP A 511 23.54 -4.09 36.46
C ASP A 511 24.98 -4.59 36.30
N THR A 512 25.68 -4.75 37.43
CA THR A 512 27.03 -5.32 37.48
C THR A 512 27.04 -6.58 38.32
N ALA A 513 27.63 -7.65 37.78
CA ALA A 513 27.77 -8.93 38.45
C ALA A 513 29.24 -9.35 38.52
N GLU A 514 29.61 -10.04 39.60
CA GLU A 514 30.94 -10.61 39.76
C GLU A 514 30.93 -12.11 39.50
N TYR A 515 31.91 -12.59 38.75
CA TYR A 515 32.08 -13.99 38.41
C TYR A 515 33.46 -14.46 38.82
N SER A 516 33.52 -15.57 39.55
CA SER A 516 34.80 -16.17 39.92
C SER A 516 35.51 -16.75 38.69
N TYR A 517 36.83 -16.79 38.75
CA TYR A 517 37.66 -17.50 37.79
C TYR A 517 38.68 -18.39 38.50
N SER A 518 39.09 -19.46 37.81
CA SER A 518 40.06 -20.41 38.34
C SER A 518 41.05 -20.86 37.27
N ALA A 519 42.22 -21.31 37.72
CA ALA A 519 43.23 -21.86 36.83
C ALA A 519 42.78 -23.24 36.29
N THR A 520 42.83 -23.39 34.97
CA THR A 520 42.68 -24.66 34.26
C THR A 520 43.94 -24.86 33.42
N GLY A 521 44.88 -25.68 33.90
CA GLY A 521 46.21 -25.79 33.31
C GLY A 521 47.04 -24.53 33.57
N LEU A 522 47.56 -23.89 32.51
CA LEU A 522 48.38 -22.67 32.59
C LEU A 522 47.58 -21.36 32.38
N LYS A 523 46.26 -21.45 32.20
CA LYS A 523 45.38 -20.32 31.88
C LYS A 523 44.28 -20.21 32.93
N ASN A 524 43.80 -19.00 33.21
CA ASN A 524 42.61 -18.81 34.04
C ASN A 524 41.36 -18.70 33.18
N TYR A 525 40.23 -19.19 33.67
CA TYR A 525 38.94 -19.12 32.98
C TYR A 525 37.83 -18.69 33.91
N SER A 526 36.92 -17.87 33.39
CA SER A 526 35.64 -17.56 34.02
C SER A 526 34.51 -18.04 33.10
N SER A 527 33.40 -18.41 33.72
CA SER A 527 32.17 -18.79 33.04
C SER A 527 31.01 -18.02 33.65
N PHE A 528 30.12 -17.55 32.80
CA PHE A 528 28.93 -16.80 33.20
C PHE A 528 27.77 -17.12 32.26
N SER A 529 26.55 -16.88 32.72
CA SER A 529 25.35 -17.25 31.98
C SER A 529 24.41 -16.06 31.84
N PHE A 530 23.93 -15.87 30.62
CA PHE A 530 22.87 -14.91 30.29
C PHE A 530 21.89 -15.60 29.34
N ASP A 531 20.59 -15.37 29.56
CA ASP A 531 19.51 -15.81 28.67
C ASP A 531 19.55 -17.32 28.30
N GLY A 532 20.02 -18.15 29.24
CA GLY A 532 20.17 -19.60 29.06
C GLY A 532 21.50 -20.04 28.45
N GLY A 533 22.24 -19.14 27.82
CA GLY A 533 23.58 -19.38 27.28
C GLY A 533 24.66 -19.43 28.35
N THR A 534 25.73 -20.17 28.08
CA THR A 534 26.93 -20.21 28.94
C THR A 534 28.14 -19.75 28.15
N PHE A 535 28.73 -18.65 28.59
CA PHE A 535 29.83 -17.98 27.92
C PHE A 535 31.12 -18.19 28.70
N ASN A 536 32.23 -18.29 27.99
CA ASN A 536 33.52 -18.58 28.58
C ASN A 536 34.56 -17.55 28.13
N VAL A 537 35.30 -17.05 29.10
CA VAL A 537 36.39 -16.11 28.85
C VAL A 537 37.66 -16.62 29.50
N ARG A 538 38.78 -16.46 28.80
CA ARG A 538 40.10 -16.61 29.39
C ARG A 538 40.43 -15.32 30.14
N VAL A 539 40.95 -15.43 31.36
CA VAL A 539 41.29 -14.29 32.20
C VAL A 539 42.81 -14.16 32.30
N GLU A 540 43.34 -13.01 31.91
CA GLU A 540 44.71 -12.60 32.20
C GLU A 540 44.67 -11.71 33.43
N ASP A 541 45.05 -12.23 34.59
CA ASP A 541 44.99 -11.52 35.88
C ASP A 541 46.32 -10.89 36.30
N THR A 542 47.33 -10.97 35.43
CA THR A 542 48.63 -10.33 35.56
C THR A 542 48.88 -9.33 34.43
N GLY A 543 49.76 -8.34 34.66
CA GLY A 543 50.02 -7.30 33.65
C GLY A 543 48.81 -6.40 33.39
N SER A 544 48.43 -6.24 32.12
CA SER A 544 47.38 -5.30 31.68
C SER A 544 45.95 -5.67 32.07
N LYS A 545 45.74 -6.84 32.70
CA LYS A 545 44.45 -7.34 33.17
C LYS A 545 43.36 -7.32 32.09
N CYS A 546 43.26 -8.41 31.35
CA CYS A 546 42.35 -8.49 30.20
C CYS A 546 41.63 -9.84 30.15
N ILE A 547 40.61 -9.93 29.30
CA ILE A 547 39.96 -11.19 28.95
C ILE A 547 40.13 -11.49 27.46
N THR A 548 40.14 -12.77 27.11
CA THR A 548 39.98 -13.24 25.73
C THR A 548 38.65 -13.97 25.62
N LEU A 549 37.85 -13.64 24.60
CA LEU A 549 36.56 -14.27 24.35
C LEU A 549 36.77 -15.63 23.67
N ASN A 550 36.30 -16.71 24.29
CA ASN A 550 36.45 -18.09 23.79
C ASN A 550 35.13 -18.74 23.36
N ASN A 551 34.00 -18.12 23.68
CA ASN A 551 32.65 -18.58 23.33
C ASN A 551 31.71 -17.36 23.39
N THR A 552 31.54 -16.64 22.28
CA THR A 552 30.63 -15.49 22.19
C THR A 552 29.28 -15.87 21.61
N ALA A 553 29.22 -16.92 20.79
CA ALA A 553 28.00 -17.50 20.22
C ALA A 553 27.85 -18.95 20.69
N ALA A 554 27.10 -19.18 21.77
CA ALA A 554 27.12 -20.48 22.45
C ALA A 554 26.34 -21.61 21.74
N ASP A 555 25.65 -21.32 20.63
CA ASP A 555 24.74 -22.26 19.93
C ASP A 555 25.16 -22.67 18.51
N THR A 556 26.18 -22.04 17.91
CA THR A 556 26.50 -22.23 16.48
C THR A 556 28.00 -22.33 16.25
N GLY A 557 28.43 -22.94 15.14
CA GLY A 557 29.83 -22.91 14.69
C GLY A 557 30.29 -21.52 14.20
N ASP A 558 29.58 -20.47 14.62
CA ASP A 558 29.89 -19.08 14.32
C ASP A 558 31.00 -18.58 15.26
N THR A 559 31.85 -17.71 14.73
CA THR A 559 32.93 -17.08 15.49
C THR A 559 32.63 -15.60 15.75
N GLN A 560 31.45 -15.14 15.38
CA GLN A 560 30.95 -13.79 15.58
C GLN A 560 29.60 -13.85 16.30
N ALA A 561 29.44 -13.05 17.36
CA ALA A 561 28.15 -12.83 18.00
C ALA A 561 27.41 -11.70 17.30
N ASP A 562 26.14 -11.94 16.97
CA ASP A 562 25.22 -10.95 16.44
C ASP A 562 24.37 -10.31 17.54
N ILE A 563 23.77 -9.18 17.20
CA ILE A 563 22.76 -8.52 18.02
C ILE A 563 21.39 -8.91 17.49
N TRP A 564 20.46 -9.23 18.38
CA TRP A 564 19.09 -9.60 18.04
C TRP A 564 18.11 -8.64 18.70
N THR A 565 17.20 -8.09 17.89
CA THR A 565 16.17 -7.17 18.37
C THR A 565 15.01 -7.90 19.07
N GLN A 566 13.97 -7.17 19.47
CA GLN A 566 12.82 -7.75 20.14
C GLN A 566 12.01 -8.66 19.22
N TYR A 567 11.96 -8.32 17.93
CA TYR A 567 11.25 -9.04 16.88
C TYR A 567 12.20 -9.80 15.97
N ASP A 568 13.21 -10.43 16.58
CA ASP A 568 14.11 -11.39 15.94
C ASP A 568 14.86 -10.85 14.69
N THR A 569 14.96 -9.53 14.51
CA THR A 569 15.82 -8.93 13.49
C THR A 569 17.28 -9.02 13.92
N LYS A 570 18.14 -9.47 13.01
CA LYS A 570 19.57 -9.63 13.27
C LYS A 570 20.35 -8.38 12.87
N ILE A 571 21.20 -7.89 13.75
CA ILE A 571 22.12 -6.77 13.51
C ILE A 571 23.55 -7.30 13.66
N ALA A 572 24.24 -7.42 12.53
CA ALA A 572 25.65 -7.80 12.48
C ALA A 572 26.53 -6.55 12.42
N LEU A 573 27.52 -6.46 13.33
CA LEU A 573 28.49 -5.38 13.36
C LEU A 573 29.82 -5.83 12.74
N GLY A 574 30.20 -5.26 11.61
CA GLY A 574 31.48 -5.51 10.95
C GLY A 574 32.53 -4.44 11.29
N GLY A 575 33.74 -4.86 11.64
CA GLY A 575 34.87 -3.98 11.95
C GLY A 575 36.14 -4.37 11.18
N GLY A 576 36.83 -3.38 10.60
CA GLY A 576 37.93 -3.49 9.65
C GLY A 576 39.28 -4.03 10.16
N ASN A 577 39.30 -4.97 11.11
CA ASN A 577 40.52 -5.72 11.47
C ASN A 577 40.86 -6.84 10.47
N MET A 578 40.09 -7.00 9.40
CA MET A 578 40.49 -7.76 8.22
C MET A 578 41.06 -6.77 7.21
N SER A 579 42.33 -6.93 6.83
CA SER A 579 42.98 -6.10 5.80
C SER A 579 42.06 -5.95 4.58
N GLY A 580 41.46 -4.77 4.38
CA GLY A 580 40.64 -4.44 3.22
C GLY A 580 39.11 -4.50 3.39
N VAL A 581 38.57 -4.73 4.60
CA VAL A 581 37.11 -4.73 4.85
C VAL A 581 36.70 -3.43 5.57
N ALA A 582 35.66 -2.75 5.05
CA ALA A 582 35.12 -1.53 5.64
C ALA A 582 34.38 -1.82 6.96
N ALA A 583 34.41 -0.89 7.92
CA ALA A 583 33.50 -0.96 9.06
C ALA A 583 32.05 -0.80 8.58
N ASN A 584 31.16 -1.69 9.01
CA ASN A 584 29.79 -1.74 8.53
C ASN A 584 28.79 -2.22 9.59
N VAL A 585 27.52 -1.84 9.42
CA VAL A 585 26.37 -2.49 10.06
C VAL A 585 25.61 -3.23 8.97
N ALA A 586 25.17 -4.45 9.26
CA ALA A 586 24.20 -5.17 8.46
C ALA A 586 22.96 -5.47 9.30
N LEU A 587 21.78 -5.15 8.81
CA LEU A 587 20.52 -5.58 9.40
C LEU A 587 19.91 -6.63 8.47
N THR A 588 19.61 -7.81 9.00
CA THR A 588 18.92 -8.88 8.29
C THR A 588 17.54 -9.08 8.92
N GLU A 589 16.51 -8.91 8.11
CA GLU A 589 15.14 -9.26 8.49
C GLU A 589 15.05 -10.78 8.44
N ASP A 590 14.70 -11.39 9.57
CA ASP A 590 14.60 -12.84 9.70
C ASP A 590 13.14 -13.22 9.53
N ASN A 591 12.77 -13.76 8.37
CA ASN A 591 11.43 -14.33 8.24
C ASN A 591 11.42 -15.58 7.37
N ASP A 592 10.98 -16.69 7.98
CA ASP A 592 10.59 -17.96 7.35
C ASP A 592 9.25 -17.82 6.58
N GLY A 593 8.86 -16.59 6.18
CA GLY A 593 7.51 -16.23 5.75
C GLY A 593 7.19 -16.54 4.28
N HIS A 594 8.20 -16.73 3.45
CA HIS A 594 7.99 -17.05 2.04
C HIS A 594 8.22 -18.54 1.78
N ASP A 595 7.18 -19.23 1.30
CA ASP A 595 7.30 -20.52 0.61
C ASP A 595 7.83 -20.33 -0.84
N ASP A 596 8.35 -19.15 -1.17
CA ASP A 596 9.28 -18.98 -2.28
C ASP A 596 10.62 -19.49 -1.76
N ASP A 597 11.16 -20.54 -2.38
CA ASP A 597 12.50 -21.10 -2.15
C ASP A 597 13.66 -20.07 -2.32
N SER A 598 13.37 -18.77 -2.28
CA SER A 598 14.26 -17.62 -2.19
C SER A 598 15.22 -17.78 -1.00
N THR A 599 16.43 -18.19 -1.31
CA THR A 599 17.58 -18.19 -0.38
C THR A 599 18.14 -16.78 -0.14
N ASP A 600 17.43 -15.75 -0.59
CA ASP A 600 17.94 -14.40 -0.68
C ASP A 600 17.75 -13.70 0.67
N ILE A 601 18.79 -13.79 1.50
CA ILE A 601 18.91 -13.03 2.74
C ILE A 601 18.98 -11.54 2.37
N ASP A 602 17.86 -10.84 2.53
CA ASP A 602 17.82 -9.40 2.32
C ASP A 602 18.34 -8.68 3.54
N SER A 603 19.51 -8.08 3.34
CA SER A 603 20.21 -7.33 4.37
C SER A 603 20.41 -5.90 3.93
N LEU A 604 20.12 -4.99 4.86
CA LEU A 604 20.39 -3.58 4.76
C LEU A 604 21.81 -3.34 5.27
N TYR A 605 22.69 -2.80 4.43
CA TYR A 605 24.08 -2.54 4.81
C TYR A 605 24.40 -1.07 4.85
N TRP A 606 25.08 -0.65 5.91
CA TRP A 606 25.68 0.67 6.03
C TRP A 606 27.18 0.58 6.17
N ASN A 607 27.91 1.35 5.38
CA ASN A 607 29.37 1.50 5.50
C ASN A 607 29.72 2.82 6.16
N PHE A 608 30.72 2.82 7.03
CA PHE A 608 31.23 4.05 7.65
C PHE A 608 32.45 4.59 6.90
N THR A 609 32.45 5.91 6.70
CA THR A 609 33.61 6.67 6.21
C THR A 609 33.81 7.90 7.06
N TYR A 610 35.03 8.42 7.10
CA TYR A 610 35.31 9.70 7.73
C TYR A 610 35.42 10.79 6.65
N SER A 611 34.60 11.83 6.73
CA SER A 611 34.73 13.04 5.90
C SER A 611 35.79 13.94 6.49
N ASP A 612 36.83 14.15 5.70
CA ASP A 612 37.89 15.11 6.01
C ASP A 612 37.43 16.56 5.88
N ALA A 613 36.53 16.84 4.94
CA ALA A 613 36.02 18.18 4.70
C ALA A 613 35.26 18.69 5.93
N ASP A 614 34.48 17.79 6.54
CA ASP A 614 33.59 18.11 7.66
C ASP A 614 34.21 17.70 9.00
N SER A 615 35.30 16.93 8.99
CA SER A 615 35.93 16.34 10.17
C SER A 615 34.96 15.49 10.98
N GLU A 616 34.21 14.65 10.28
CA GLU A 616 33.08 13.89 10.84
C GLU A 616 33.02 12.47 10.29
N LEU A 617 32.64 11.53 11.15
CA LEU A 617 32.27 10.18 10.78
C LEU A 617 30.87 10.22 10.12
N GLN A 618 30.75 9.58 8.96
CA GLN A 618 29.58 9.57 8.09
C GLN A 618 29.24 8.14 7.65
N LEU A 619 28.04 7.95 7.12
CA LEU A 619 27.57 6.69 6.54
C LEU A 619 27.59 6.81 5.02
N SER A 620 28.62 6.28 4.36
CA SER A 620 28.89 6.58 2.94
C SER A 620 27.99 5.88 1.95
N THR A 621 27.43 4.73 2.32
CA THR A 621 26.77 3.85 1.36
C THR A 621 25.77 2.96 2.05
N PHE A 622 24.52 3.16 1.67
CA PHE A 622 23.43 2.25 1.88
C PHE A 622 23.37 1.29 0.68
N GLY A 623 23.35 -0.03 0.91
CA GLY A 623 23.21 -1.03 -0.14
C GLY A 623 22.35 -2.22 0.32
N THR A 624 21.66 -2.85 -0.63
CA THR A 624 20.92 -4.10 -0.44
C THR A 624 21.60 -5.21 -1.23
N THR A 625 21.62 -6.43 -0.70
CA THR A 625 22.22 -7.58 -1.40
C THR A 625 21.29 -8.25 -2.40
N THR A 626 19.96 -8.10 -2.26
CA THR A 626 19.03 -9.00 -2.96
C THR A 626 17.63 -8.43 -3.17
N MET A 627 17.45 -7.09 -3.16
CA MET A 627 16.23 -6.51 -3.71
C MET A 627 16.27 -6.62 -5.24
N ALA A 628 15.95 -7.81 -5.74
CA ALA A 628 15.90 -8.17 -7.14
C ALA A 628 14.69 -7.52 -7.83
N ASN A 629 14.66 -6.19 -7.92
CA ASN A 629 14.01 -5.42 -8.99
C ASN A 629 14.11 -3.93 -8.69
N SER A 630 15.27 -3.36 -9.02
CA SER A 630 15.45 -2.04 -9.66
C SER A 630 16.67 -1.35 -9.07
N GLY A 631 17.61 -0.94 -9.93
CA GLY A 631 18.77 -0.11 -9.56
C GLY A 631 18.39 1.32 -9.14
N SER A 632 17.25 1.49 -8.48
CA SER A 632 16.72 2.74 -7.94
C SER A 632 16.89 2.70 -6.43
N SER A 633 17.37 3.82 -5.87
CA SER A 633 17.31 4.06 -4.42
C SER A 633 15.87 3.82 -3.95
N PHE A 634 15.61 2.77 -3.14
CA PHE A 634 14.28 2.57 -2.55
C PHE A 634 13.92 3.67 -1.53
N LEU A 635 14.94 4.45 -1.12
CA LEU A 635 14.75 5.67 -0.34
C LEU A 635 14.41 6.82 -1.27
N ILE A 636 13.30 7.48 -0.97
CA ILE A 636 12.76 8.62 -1.67
C ILE A 636 12.96 9.85 -0.78
N THR A 637 13.53 10.92 -1.35
CA THR A 637 13.68 12.20 -0.65
C THR A 637 12.31 12.83 -0.43
N LEU A 638 12.05 13.31 0.78
CA LEU A 638 10.81 14.04 1.09
C LEU A 638 10.84 15.40 0.43
N ASP A 639 9.73 15.81 -0.18
CA ASP A 639 9.59 17.17 -0.71
C ASP A 639 9.37 18.17 0.44
N SER A 640 8.81 17.71 1.57
CA SER A 640 8.68 18.51 2.79
C SER A 640 10.01 18.75 3.51
N ALA A 641 11.03 17.92 3.28
CA ALA A 641 12.33 17.99 3.91
C ALA A 641 13.44 17.36 3.04
N ASP A 642 14.17 18.20 2.30
CA ASP A 642 15.19 17.80 1.32
C ASP A 642 16.38 17.02 1.92
N ASN A 643 16.60 17.15 3.23
CA ASN A 643 17.61 16.42 4.00
C ASN A 643 17.10 15.09 4.60
N VAL A 644 15.85 14.71 4.33
CA VAL A 644 15.24 13.47 4.83
C VAL A 644 14.85 12.59 3.66
N LYS A 645 15.09 11.29 3.82
CA LYS A 645 14.64 10.25 2.89
C LYS A 645 13.91 9.15 3.63
N GLU A 646 12.89 8.60 3.01
CA GLU A 646 12.11 7.49 3.56
C GLU A 646 11.94 6.37 2.54
N GLY A 647 11.76 5.14 3.03
CA GLY A 647 11.52 3.97 2.19
C GLY A 647 10.95 2.83 3.01
N GLN A 648 10.47 1.79 2.34
CA GLN A 648 9.90 0.62 2.99
C GLN A 648 10.41 -0.67 2.33
N THR A 649 10.78 -1.66 3.13
CA THR A 649 11.15 -2.99 2.62
C THR A 649 9.89 -3.77 2.22
N PRO A 650 9.99 -4.80 1.35
CA PRO A 650 8.89 -5.71 1.04
C PRO A 650 8.21 -6.31 2.27
N TRP A 651 9.00 -6.52 3.35
CA TRP A 651 8.52 -7.08 4.62
C TRP A 651 7.84 -6.07 5.55
N GLY A 652 7.82 -4.80 5.17
CA GLY A 652 7.13 -3.75 5.92
C GLY A 652 7.99 -2.87 6.80
N THR A 653 9.30 -3.11 6.91
CA THR A 653 10.19 -2.23 7.68
C THR A 653 10.26 -0.87 7.04
N HIS A 654 9.91 0.16 7.81
CA HIS A 654 10.03 1.55 7.38
C HIS A 654 11.40 2.10 7.76
N LEU A 655 12.09 2.69 6.79
CA LEU A 655 13.38 3.33 6.95
C LEU A 655 13.22 4.84 6.83
N LYS A 656 13.86 5.57 7.74
CA LYS A 656 14.00 7.02 7.68
C LYS A 656 15.47 7.40 7.86
N GLN A 657 16.03 8.01 6.83
CA GLN A 657 17.34 8.67 6.85
C GLN A 657 17.13 10.17 7.01
N SER A 658 17.86 10.81 7.92
CA SER A 658 17.95 12.26 7.98
C SER A 658 19.40 12.70 8.08
N ASP A 659 19.82 13.65 7.26
CA ASP A 659 21.13 14.29 7.36
C ASP A 659 21.01 15.54 8.24
N THR A 660 21.82 15.63 9.29
CA THR A 660 21.99 16.85 10.07
C THR A 660 23.47 17.17 10.16
N ASP A 661 23.85 18.32 9.63
CA ASP A 661 25.22 18.84 9.62
C ASP A 661 26.25 17.95 8.88
N GLY A 662 25.82 17.09 7.95
CA GLY A 662 26.72 16.19 7.22
C GLY A 662 26.87 14.82 7.87
N GLN A 663 26.14 14.53 8.96
CA GLN A 663 26.08 13.21 9.58
C GLN A 663 24.69 12.60 9.41
N ASP A 664 24.65 11.41 8.84
CA ASP A 664 23.41 10.66 8.66
C ASP A 664 22.90 10.07 9.98
N ARG A 665 21.60 10.15 10.18
CA ARG A 665 20.85 9.41 11.19
C ARG A 665 19.87 8.48 10.50
N TRP A 666 19.82 7.25 10.99
CA TRP A 666 18.89 6.22 10.52
C TRP A 666 17.96 5.81 11.63
N VAL A 667 16.67 5.74 11.31
CA VAL A 667 15.63 5.14 12.14
C VAL A 667 14.95 4.07 11.31
N LEU A 668 14.90 2.86 11.85
CA LEU A 668 14.24 1.71 11.26
C LEU A 668 13.09 1.32 12.17
N THR A 669 11.89 1.26 11.61
CA THR A 669 10.68 0.80 12.30
C THR A 669 10.39 -0.60 11.81
N LEU A 670 10.78 -1.59 12.61
CA LEU A 670 10.62 -3.02 12.33
C LEU A 670 9.23 -3.46 12.77
N THR A 671 8.60 -4.36 12.02
CA THR A 671 7.33 -4.98 12.39
C THR A 671 7.58 -6.33 13.07
N GLN A 672 6.68 -6.75 13.96
CA GLN A 672 6.77 -8.05 14.65
C GLN A 672 6.54 -9.21 13.69
N ASP A 673 5.54 -9.02 12.84
CA ASP A 673 5.15 -9.90 11.75
C ASP A 673 5.28 -9.11 10.44
N GLU A 674 5.50 -9.80 9.33
CA GLU A 674 5.54 -9.20 7.99
C GLU A 674 4.29 -8.35 7.71
N ALA A 675 4.49 -7.16 7.16
CA ALA A 675 3.39 -6.26 6.92
C ALA A 675 2.65 -6.63 5.64
N ALA A 676 1.55 -7.35 5.78
CA ALA A 676 0.68 -7.68 4.66
C ALA A 676 -0.27 -6.52 4.31
N PRO A 677 -0.34 -6.01 3.06
CA PRO A 677 -1.36 -5.07 2.67
C PRO A 677 -2.76 -5.68 2.73
N MET A 678 -3.72 -4.88 3.18
CA MET A 678 -5.14 -5.19 3.25
C MET A 678 -5.85 -4.51 2.08
N VAL A 679 -5.97 -5.25 0.97
CA VAL A 679 -6.68 -4.86 -0.26
C VAL A 679 -8.02 -5.58 -0.33
#